data_AF-G0UTS1-F1
#
_entry.id   AF-G0UTS1-F1
#
_cell.length_a   1.000
_cell.length_b   1.000
_cell.length_c   1.000
_cell.angle_alpha   90.00
_cell.angle_beta   90.00
_cell.angle_gamma   90.00
#
_symmetry.space_group_name_H-M   'P 1'
#
loop_
_entity.id
_entity.type
_entity.pdbx_description
1 polymer ?
#
loop_
_entity_poly.entity_id
_entity_poly.type
_entity_poly.pdbx_seq_one_letter_code
_entity_poly.pdbx_strand_id
1 'polypeptide(L)'
;MAKAYGSKNPSSNTPLHLSAPPPLAFSDGRAVHRGTVRGLPTPTSGGLSSSLHIPLRLQGADKRPLAMQEANNMTEQLLRTLHRELRGTNARYEVTPAKGKGEGGNSGNGSARASKGPGCNVDDSVAIIHLSGEDMRCALSMIIQKQNLDLESRRQRLKQFCEDTINGMVDGQSEKSSALLQPCCMVLHDLLEEPRQRWMHTLSARVRGLKKELPVRESSHTSDGSNGSVTRNSAVDNSSDGVESEDEMEWSVEHLYETLVSGLNSTYTEKLIVSDILGGDTASLNDGIDAFGLLTVFRAPVQAMLTQHQEALAPSLSTLRQYFAALHPSAGCPRAVGLSDRAAACNAYVQLNDFLNAGGGTPRSVAASLRKGVSPSLRRLLYARALQLQLTVSENVSLMSFSGDLQSCHYGDAVAKCITFGVSRNLESIKRRLQHRYSPKNMDMTAKVLQAIVKVDNMQNVGDSDRYFTFSDETEVLATSLIADKDVAEVHLKSILLQMARPPDQIESYLVCLSQESASTESPRQRSQQSGSKKQYALPSGFFPVEKCTLLIAPVCYVTGEILEMYSLASAFFGQLWCRLQGPTPELAQCCWIFESLAVRFAAPACLHATRVLRYPPLRLALRWMMTGFADILEPTELLSLWDILLSYHVEEVFSGHTALGTSLQEFARMHGSQRVLPAPCALWLLPIMAASIFVYRAPLVERCASSEEMLILFTTGHHLRCRPLLQHLLFMAK
;
A
#
# COMPACT_ATOMS: atom_id res chain seq x y z
N MET A 1 51.55 38.82 23.35
CA MET A 1 52.49 38.70 24.50
C MET A 1 52.60 37.23 24.90
N ALA A 2 53.56 36.89 25.78
CA ALA A 2 53.87 35.55 26.29
C ALA A 2 54.54 34.55 25.30
N LYS A 3 55.61 33.92 25.82
CA LYS A 3 56.45 32.83 25.27
C LYS A 3 56.04 31.51 25.98
N ALA A 4 56.66 30.33 25.79
CA ALA A 4 57.16 29.55 24.65
C ALA A 4 58.06 28.41 25.20
N TYR A 5 57.88 27.17 24.74
CA TYR A 5 58.78 25.98 24.83
C TYR A 5 58.13 24.88 23.95
N GLY A 6 58.78 23.98 23.20
CA GLY A 6 60.19 23.58 23.10
C GLY A 6 60.46 22.28 23.89
N SER A 7 60.96 21.16 23.35
CA SER A 7 61.41 20.76 21.98
C SER A 7 61.30 19.20 21.89
N LYS A 8 61.39 18.47 20.76
CA LYS A 8 62.56 18.21 19.87
C LYS A 8 62.13 17.48 18.56
N ASN A 9 63.10 17.21 17.68
CA ASN A 9 63.09 16.31 16.50
C ASN A 9 64.19 15.21 16.69
N PRO A 10 64.42 14.17 15.85
CA PRO A 10 64.31 14.16 14.37
C PRO A 10 63.92 12.83 13.62
N SER A 11 63.77 12.94 12.29
CA SER A 11 64.05 11.95 11.20
C SER A 11 63.56 10.49 11.32
N SER A 12 62.89 9.93 10.30
CA SER A 12 63.50 9.62 8.98
C SER A 12 62.47 9.18 7.92
N ASN A 13 62.89 9.06 6.65
CA ASN A 13 62.04 8.76 5.49
C ASN A 13 61.92 7.25 5.19
N THR A 14 60.72 6.76 4.86
CA THR A 14 60.38 6.13 3.54
C THR A 14 58.91 5.67 3.49
N PRO A 15 58.27 5.62 2.31
CA PRO A 15 56.87 5.18 2.16
C PRO A 15 56.75 3.67 1.89
N LEU A 16 55.64 3.05 2.32
CA LEU A 16 55.27 1.68 1.92
C LEU A 16 53.86 1.61 1.32
N HIS A 17 53.85 1.15 0.07
CA HIS A 17 52.75 0.67 -0.77
C HIS A 17 51.31 0.69 -0.24
N LEU A 18 50.45 1.41 -0.99
CA LEU A 18 49.05 1.04 -1.16
C LEU A 18 48.94 -0.30 -1.89
N SER A 19 48.12 -1.21 -1.37
CA SER A 19 47.73 -2.46 -2.04
C SER A 19 46.39 -2.30 -2.75
N ALA A 20 46.39 -2.41 -4.08
CA ALA A 20 45.17 -2.39 -4.88
C ALA A 20 44.48 -3.78 -4.89
N PRO A 21 43.13 -3.84 -4.99
CA PRO A 21 42.43 -5.09 -5.26
C PRO A 21 42.69 -5.56 -6.71
N PRO A 22 42.59 -6.87 -6.99
CA PRO A 22 42.99 -7.44 -8.28
C PRO A 22 41.97 -7.17 -9.41
N PRO A 23 42.42 -7.02 -10.66
CA PRO A 23 41.54 -6.95 -11.82
C PRO A 23 40.99 -8.35 -12.19
N LEU A 24 39.69 -8.43 -12.46
CA LEU A 24 39.10 -9.59 -13.15
C LEU A 24 39.24 -9.38 -14.66
N ALA A 25 39.91 -10.32 -15.34
CA ALA A 25 40.16 -10.23 -16.77
C ALA A 25 38.91 -10.57 -17.59
N PHE A 26 38.56 -9.69 -18.54
CA PHE A 26 37.72 -10.04 -19.67
C PHE A 26 38.60 -10.63 -20.79
N SER A 27 38.14 -11.73 -21.41
CA SER A 27 38.76 -12.33 -22.58
C SER A 27 38.04 -11.89 -23.85
N ASP A 28 38.74 -11.15 -24.73
CA ASP A 28 38.21 -10.74 -26.03
C ASP A 28 37.99 -11.90 -27.02
N GLY A 29 37.08 -11.70 -27.98
CA GLY A 29 36.62 -12.76 -28.89
C GLY A 29 35.88 -12.31 -30.15
N ARG A 30 36.47 -11.39 -30.94
CA ARG A 30 36.09 -11.12 -32.35
C ARG A 30 37.20 -11.65 -33.27
N ALA A 31 37.01 -12.07 -34.53
CA ALA A 31 35.87 -12.53 -35.35
C ALA A 31 36.54 -13.08 -36.67
N VAL A 32 36.01 -13.25 -37.89
CA VAL A 32 34.75 -12.99 -38.64
C VAL A 32 34.72 -14.03 -39.78
N HIS A 33 33.56 -14.53 -40.26
CA HIS A 33 33.41 -14.86 -41.70
C HIS A 33 31.94 -14.92 -42.18
N ARG A 34 31.72 -14.65 -43.48
CA ARG A 34 30.39 -14.60 -44.15
C ARG A 34 30.01 -15.94 -44.79
N GLY A 35 28.70 -16.22 -44.85
CA GLY A 35 28.04 -17.24 -45.67
C GLY A 35 26.53 -16.92 -45.80
N THR A 36 25.85 -17.34 -46.87
CA THR A 36 24.57 -16.71 -47.29
C THR A 36 23.53 -17.72 -47.83
N VAL A 37 22.23 -17.33 -47.78
CA VAL A 37 21.06 -17.82 -48.56
C VAL A 37 20.18 -18.96 -47.97
N ARG A 38 18.91 -18.58 -47.69
CA ARG A 38 17.60 -19.30 -47.75
C ARG A 38 17.44 -20.76 -47.25
N GLY A 39 16.41 -21.00 -46.45
CA GLY A 39 15.71 -22.30 -46.36
C GLY A 39 14.70 -22.47 -45.20
N LEU A 40 13.40 -22.40 -45.50
CA LEU A 40 12.32 -23.11 -44.78
C LEU A 40 12.08 -24.46 -45.51
N PRO A 41 11.42 -25.49 -44.92
CA PRO A 41 10.47 -25.44 -43.79
C PRO A 41 10.67 -26.49 -42.67
N THR A 42 9.73 -26.50 -41.72
CA THR A 42 9.38 -27.58 -40.77
C THR A 42 8.68 -28.76 -41.52
N PRO A 43 8.27 -29.92 -40.91
CA PRO A 43 8.12 -30.23 -39.47
C PRO A 43 8.53 -31.68 -39.03
N THR A 44 8.05 -32.09 -37.86
CA THR A 44 7.80 -33.47 -37.33
C THR A 44 8.67 -34.03 -36.18
N SER A 45 7.93 -34.35 -35.10
CA SER A 45 8.11 -35.32 -34.01
C SER A 45 9.29 -36.33 -33.98
N GLY A 46 9.93 -36.42 -32.81
CA GLY A 46 10.72 -37.57 -32.35
C GLY A 46 11.77 -37.15 -31.30
N GLY A 47 12.04 -37.87 -30.21
CA GLY A 47 11.46 -39.17 -29.80
C GLY A 47 12.37 -40.05 -28.92
N LEU A 48 13.47 -39.52 -28.36
CA LEU A 48 14.45 -40.23 -27.52
C LEU A 48 14.81 -39.30 -26.34
N SER A 49 14.78 -39.69 -25.06
CA SER A 49 15.39 -40.85 -24.39
C SER A 49 16.92 -40.78 -24.35
N SER A 50 17.46 -40.25 -23.25
CA SER A 50 18.89 -40.28 -22.91
C SER A 50 19.08 -40.42 -21.39
N SER A 51 19.17 -41.66 -20.92
CA SER A 51 19.43 -41.99 -19.51
C SER A 51 20.90 -41.71 -19.13
N LEU A 52 21.15 -40.95 -18.07
CA LEU A 52 22.49 -40.79 -17.49
C LEU A 52 22.51 -41.06 -15.97
N HIS A 53 23.11 -42.21 -15.65
CA HIS A 53 23.62 -42.70 -14.37
C HIS A 53 23.39 -41.91 -13.07
N ILE A 54 22.60 -42.54 -12.17
CA ILE A 54 22.60 -42.29 -10.73
C ILE A 54 23.81 -43.02 -10.08
N PRO A 55 24.65 -42.35 -9.28
CA PRO A 55 25.59 -43.02 -8.38
C PRO A 55 24.89 -43.48 -7.10
N LEU A 56 24.92 -44.79 -6.80
CA LEU A 56 24.21 -45.39 -5.66
C LEU A 56 25.19 -45.90 -4.58
N ARG A 57 25.40 -45.12 -3.50
CA ARG A 57 26.01 -45.49 -2.19
C ARG A 57 26.13 -44.23 -1.30
N LEU A 58 25.96 -44.25 0.02
CA LEU A 58 25.27 -45.18 0.93
C LEU A 58 24.97 -44.44 2.27
N GLN A 59 23.95 -44.87 3.01
CA GLN A 59 23.75 -44.65 4.46
C GLN A 59 23.98 -43.23 5.04
N GLY A 60 22.87 -42.51 5.27
CA GLY A 60 22.77 -41.47 6.30
C GLY A 60 21.42 -41.60 7.01
N ALA A 61 21.42 -42.00 8.28
CA ALA A 61 20.21 -42.41 9.01
C ALA A 61 19.43 -41.25 9.65
N ASP A 62 18.14 -41.49 9.87
CA ASP A 62 17.29 -40.93 10.93
C ASP A 62 17.32 -39.41 11.21
N LYS A 63 16.73 -38.64 10.28
CA LYS A 63 16.06 -37.36 10.60
C LYS A 63 14.52 -37.41 10.48
N ARG A 64 13.94 -38.59 10.19
CA ARG A 64 12.49 -38.77 10.00
C ARG A 64 11.65 -38.77 11.29
N PRO A 65 12.09 -39.34 12.44
CA PRO A 65 11.27 -39.38 13.66
C PRO A 65 10.97 -37.99 14.22
N LEU A 66 12.00 -37.16 14.38
CA LEU A 66 11.92 -35.82 14.98
C LEU A 66 10.90 -34.92 14.26
N ALA A 67 10.91 -34.91 12.92
CA ALA A 67 10.04 -34.06 12.12
C ALA A 67 8.55 -34.51 12.11
N MET A 68 8.22 -35.70 12.59
CA MET A 68 6.82 -36.08 12.91
C MET A 68 6.45 -35.65 14.33
N GLN A 69 7.37 -35.80 15.29
CA GLN A 69 7.16 -35.37 16.67
C GLN A 69 6.94 -33.85 16.77
N GLU A 70 7.71 -33.04 16.04
CA GLU A 70 7.53 -31.58 15.98
C GLU A 70 6.15 -31.16 15.44
N ALA A 71 5.67 -31.76 14.34
CA ALA A 71 4.38 -31.44 13.75
C ALA A 71 3.20 -31.85 14.67
N ASN A 72 3.31 -33.01 15.32
CA ASN A 72 2.34 -33.44 16.32
C ASN A 72 2.33 -32.49 17.52
N ASN A 73 3.49 -32.10 18.04
CA ASN A 73 3.62 -31.15 19.16
C ASN A 73 3.00 -29.77 18.84
N MET A 74 3.20 -29.26 17.62
CA MET A 74 2.57 -28.00 17.16
C MET A 74 1.04 -28.13 17.05
N THR A 75 0.55 -29.28 16.59
CA THR A 75 -0.89 -29.57 16.51
C THR A 75 -1.50 -29.67 17.91
N GLU A 76 -0.81 -30.32 18.86
CA GLU A 76 -1.20 -30.32 20.27
C GLU A 76 -1.24 -28.92 20.87
N GLN A 77 -0.25 -28.05 20.58
CA GLN A 77 -0.25 -26.67 21.10
C GLN A 77 -1.49 -25.90 20.63
N LEU A 78 -1.85 -26.00 19.36
CA LEU A 78 -3.07 -25.38 18.82
C LEU A 78 -4.34 -25.95 19.48
N LEU A 79 -4.42 -27.28 19.65
CA LEU A 79 -5.53 -27.93 20.35
C LEU A 79 -5.61 -27.52 21.83
N ARG A 80 -4.49 -27.35 22.53
CA ARG A 80 -4.42 -26.85 23.91
C ARG A 80 -4.91 -25.40 24.01
N THR A 81 -4.59 -24.55 23.03
CA THR A 81 -5.09 -23.17 22.95
C THR A 81 -6.62 -23.14 22.82
N LEU A 82 -7.20 -23.99 21.96
CA LEU A 82 -8.65 -24.12 21.78
C LEU A 82 -9.35 -24.71 23.02
N HIS A 83 -8.82 -25.81 23.58
CA HIS A 83 -9.31 -26.44 24.82
C HIS A 83 -9.28 -25.47 26.02
N ARG A 84 -8.30 -24.56 26.09
CA ARG A 84 -8.19 -23.59 27.19
C ARG A 84 -9.36 -22.62 27.24
N GLU A 85 -9.77 -22.05 26.11
CA GLU A 85 -10.89 -21.09 26.08
C GLU A 85 -12.24 -21.81 26.31
N LEU A 86 -12.41 -23.04 25.80
CA LEU A 86 -13.58 -23.89 26.10
C LEU A 86 -13.72 -24.27 27.58
N ARG A 87 -12.61 -24.60 28.27
CA ARG A 87 -12.67 -24.82 29.73
C ARG A 87 -12.99 -23.54 30.50
N GLY A 88 -12.69 -22.37 29.91
CA GLY A 88 -12.97 -21.05 30.47
C GLY A 88 -14.45 -20.65 30.49
N THR A 89 -15.33 -21.26 29.69
CA THR A 89 -16.78 -21.04 29.76
C THR A 89 -17.45 -21.94 30.79
N ASN A 90 -17.13 -23.23 30.81
CA ASN A 90 -17.76 -24.19 31.73
C ASN A 90 -17.57 -23.76 33.19
N ALA A 91 -16.35 -23.34 33.55
CA ALA A 91 -16.03 -22.77 34.87
C ALA A 91 -16.74 -21.44 35.21
N ARG A 92 -17.41 -20.78 34.24
CA ARG A 92 -18.25 -19.59 34.47
C ARG A 92 -19.74 -19.91 34.57
N TYR A 93 -20.21 -21.01 33.97
CA TYR A 93 -21.61 -21.43 34.05
C TYR A 93 -21.95 -22.20 35.34
N GLU A 94 -20.96 -22.77 36.04
CA GLU A 94 -21.18 -23.45 37.34
C GLU A 94 -21.31 -22.48 38.54
N VAL A 95 -21.21 -21.16 38.33
CA VAL A 95 -21.12 -20.17 39.43
C VAL A 95 -22.43 -19.37 39.59
N THR A 96 -23.20 -19.78 40.63
CA THR A 96 -24.38 -19.15 41.27
C THR A 96 -25.80 -19.55 40.79
N PRO A 97 -26.85 -19.45 41.66
CA PRO A 97 -26.84 -19.06 43.08
C PRO A 97 -27.43 -20.11 44.05
N ALA A 98 -26.78 -20.30 45.21
CA ALA A 98 -27.40 -20.93 46.38
C ALA A 98 -28.05 -19.87 47.28
N LYS A 99 -29.33 -20.03 47.64
CA LYS A 99 -30.04 -19.15 48.59
C LYS A 99 -29.76 -19.57 50.03
N GLY A 100 -29.50 -18.60 50.92
CA GLY A 100 -29.49 -18.80 52.37
C GLY A 100 -29.76 -17.48 53.11
N LYS A 101 -30.68 -17.48 54.08
CA LYS A 101 -30.94 -16.36 54.99
C LYS A 101 -30.01 -16.44 56.21
N GLY A 102 -29.63 -15.29 56.77
CA GLY A 102 -29.02 -15.19 58.09
C GLY A 102 -28.78 -13.72 58.47
N GLU A 103 -29.37 -13.28 59.59
CA GLU A 103 -29.16 -11.94 60.15
C GLU A 103 -28.14 -12.00 61.30
N GLY A 104 -27.42 -10.90 61.56
CA GLY A 104 -26.87 -10.61 62.89
C GLY A 104 -25.35 -10.37 62.99
N GLY A 105 -25.00 -9.19 63.52
CA GLY A 105 -24.06 -9.15 64.65
C GLY A 105 -22.55 -8.94 64.43
N ASN A 106 -22.16 -7.68 64.18
CA ASN A 106 -21.15 -6.93 64.97
C ASN A 106 -19.65 -7.34 65.00
N SER A 107 -18.78 -6.33 64.78
CA SER A 107 -17.43 -6.09 65.35
C SER A 107 -16.36 -7.21 65.46
N GLY A 108 -15.16 -6.96 64.87
CA GLY A 108 -13.93 -7.63 65.31
C GLY A 108 -12.67 -7.32 64.49
N ASN A 109 -11.61 -6.81 65.14
CA ASN A 109 -10.26 -6.72 64.56
C ASN A 109 -9.56 -8.10 64.58
N GLY A 110 -8.70 -8.38 63.59
CA GLY A 110 -7.83 -9.56 63.60
C GLY A 110 -6.77 -9.53 62.50
N SER A 111 -5.48 -9.45 62.88
CA SER A 111 -4.36 -9.44 61.93
C SER A 111 -3.61 -10.78 61.91
N ALA A 112 -3.16 -11.15 60.71
CA ALA A 112 -2.06 -12.09 60.40
C ALA A 112 -2.01 -13.45 61.10
N ARG A 113 -2.18 -14.53 60.31
CA ARG A 113 -1.10 -15.51 60.14
C ARG A 113 -1.20 -16.28 58.84
N ALA A 114 -0.05 -16.48 58.18
CA ALA A 114 0.06 -17.34 57.01
C ALA A 114 0.19 -18.82 57.42
N SER A 115 -0.61 -19.69 56.81
CA SER A 115 -0.45 -21.14 56.85
C SER A 115 0.00 -21.65 55.49
N LYS A 116 1.01 -22.53 55.46
CA LYS A 116 1.46 -23.18 54.22
C LYS A 116 0.51 -24.32 53.86
N GLY A 117 -0.27 -24.18 52.79
CA GLY A 117 -0.89 -25.32 52.12
C GLY A 117 0.16 -26.09 51.31
N PRO A 118 0.09 -27.43 51.23
CA PRO A 118 0.99 -28.22 50.38
C PRO A 118 0.68 -27.99 48.89
N GLY A 119 1.70 -28.10 48.04
CA GLY A 119 1.56 -27.86 46.60
C GLY A 119 0.71 -28.92 45.91
N CYS A 120 -0.40 -28.51 45.30
CA CYS A 120 -1.12 -29.34 44.35
C CYS A 120 -0.45 -29.19 42.96
N ASN A 121 0.63 -29.94 42.74
CA ASN A 121 1.09 -30.21 41.38
C ASN A 121 0.06 -31.13 40.73
N VAL A 122 -0.93 -30.54 40.06
CA VAL A 122 -1.76 -31.27 39.11
C VAL A 122 -0.86 -31.57 37.91
N ASP A 123 -0.50 -32.84 37.71
CA ASP A 123 0.15 -33.26 36.48
C ASP A 123 -0.79 -32.95 35.31
N ASP A 124 -0.39 -31.99 34.46
CA ASP A 124 -1.19 -31.50 33.32
C ASP A 124 -1.12 -32.47 32.12
N SER A 125 -1.17 -33.77 32.43
CA SER A 125 -1.13 -34.93 31.52
C SER A 125 -2.53 -35.34 31.07
N VAL A 126 -3.45 -34.38 30.98
CA VAL A 126 -4.81 -34.62 30.47
C VAL A 126 -4.72 -35.05 29.01
N ALA A 127 -5.09 -36.30 28.74
CA ALA A 127 -5.16 -36.84 27.38
C ALA A 127 -5.96 -35.90 26.47
N ILE A 128 -5.36 -35.46 25.37
CA ILE A 128 -5.98 -34.48 24.47
C ILE A 128 -7.09 -35.18 23.69
N ILE A 129 -8.31 -35.07 24.21
CA ILE A 129 -9.52 -35.49 23.51
C ILE A 129 -9.60 -34.72 22.20
N HIS A 130 -9.82 -35.44 21.09
CA HIS A 130 -10.11 -34.83 19.80
C HIS A 130 -11.34 -33.92 19.93
N LEU A 131 -11.15 -32.62 19.72
CA LEU A 131 -12.26 -31.66 19.64
C LEU A 131 -13.18 -32.05 18.50
N SER A 132 -14.50 -31.97 18.71
CA SER A 132 -15.43 -32.06 17.58
C SER A 132 -15.30 -30.84 16.67
N GLY A 133 -15.80 -30.95 15.44
CA GLY A 133 -15.88 -29.81 14.53
C GLY A 133 -16.78 -28.67 15.05
N GLU A 134 -17.62 -28.93 16.06
CA GLU A 134 -18.46 -27.93 16.72
C GLU A 134 -17.75 -27.27 17.90
N ASP A 135 -17.07 -28.05 18.76
CA ASP A 135 -16.22 -27.50 19.84
C ASP A 135 -15.14 -26.57 19.26
N MET A 136 -14.51 -26.97 18.15
CA MET A 136 -13.51 -26.17 17.45
C MET A 136 -14.11 -24.85 16.94
N ARG A 137 -15.30 -24.87 16.32
CA ARG A 137 -15.98 -23.65 15.85
C ARG A 137 -16.41 -22.76 17.02
N CYS A 138 -16.87 -23.33 18.12
CA CYS A 138 -17.21 -22.60 19.36
C CYS A 138 -15.97 -21.90 19.94
N ALA A 139 -14.85 -22.62 20.11
CA ALA A 139 -13.58 -22.08 20.60
C ALA A 139 -13.05 -20.94 19.71
N LEU A 140 -13.07 -21.14 18.39
CA LEU A 140 -12.67 -20.11 17.43
C LEU A 140 -13.59 -18.89 17.49
N SER A 141 -14.90 -19.09 17.60
CA SER A 141 -15.89 -18.00 17.67
C SER A 141 -15.64 -17.12 18.90
N MET A 142 -15.40 -17.73 20.07
CA MET A 142 -14.99 -17.00 21.28
C MET A 142 -13.70 -16.21 21.10
N ILE A 143 -12.63 -16.84 20.58
CA ILE A 143 -11.32 -16.19 20.38
C ILE A 143 -11.47 -14.99 19.42
N ILE A 144 -12.17 -15.19 18.32
CA ILE A 144 -12.38 -14.17 17.30
C ILE A 144 -13.26 -13.03 17.82
N GLN A 145 -14.36 -13.32 18.53
CA GLN A 145 -15.20 -12.31 19.17
C GLN A 145 -14.41 -11.46 20.19
N LYS A 146 -13.60 -12.12 21.03
CA LYS A 146 -12.71 -11.48 22.02
C LYS A 146 -11.68 -10.56 21.36
N GLN A 147 -11.08 -10.98 20.24
CA GLN A 147 -10.20 -10.13 19.43
C GLN A 147 -10.93 -8.96 18.75
N ASN A 148 -12.12 -9.19 18.19
CA ASN A 148 -12.94 -8.17 17.54
C ASN A 148 -13.32 -7.04 18.52
N LEU A 149 -13.68 -7.40 19.76
CA LEU A 149 -14.02 -6.46 20.82
C LEU A 149 -12.81 -5.64 21.30
N ASP A 150 -11.62 -6.24 21.40
CA ASP A 150 -10.39 -5.49 21.73
C ASP A 150 -10.00 -4.53 20.60
N LEU A 151 -10.09 -4.98 19.33
CA LEU A 151 -9.84 -4.15 18.15
C LEU A 151 -10.79 -2.94 18.10
N GLU A 152 -12.09 -3.17 18.26
CA GLU A 152 -13.11 -2.11 18.27
C GLU A 152 -12.93 -1.15 19.46
N SER A 153 -12.66 -1.68 20.65
CA SER A 153 -12.38 -0.89 21.85
C SER A 153 -11.15 0.01 21.69
N ARG A 154 -10.12 -0.44 20.97
CA ARG A 154 -8.94 0.39 20.64
C ARG A 154 -9.30 1.46 19.63
N ARG A 155 -10.03 1.10 18.57
CA ARG A 155 -10.48 2.04 17.52
C ARG A 155 -11.31 3.18 18.11
N GLN A 156 -12.25 2.87 19.01
CA GLN A 156 -13.09 3.87 19.69
C GLN A 156 -12.29 4.79 20.62
N ARG A 157 -11.42 4.23 21.48
CA ARG A 157 -10.53 5.02 22.34
C ARG A 157 -9.60 5.94 21.54
N LEU A 158 -9.12 5.47 20.39
CA LEU A 158 -8.23 6.24 19.53
C LEU A 158 -8.96 7.37 18.81
N LYS A 159 -10.18 7.12 18.30
CA LYS A 159 -11.03 8.19 17.75
C LYS A 159 -11.34 9.27 18.78
N GLN A 160 -11.78 8.88 19.98
CA GLN A 160 -12.02 9.83 21.07
C GLN A 160 -10.76 10.66 21.37
N PHE A 161 -9.59 10.03 21.50
CA PHE A 161 -8.33 10.74 21.73
C PHE A 161 -7.98 11.74 20.60
N CYS A 162 -8.20 11.37 19.34
CA CYS A 162 -7.99 12.27 18.21
C CYS A 162 -9.01 13.42 18.17
N GLU A 163 -10.30 13.15 18.45
CA GLU A 163 -11.37 14.13 18.55
C GLU A 163 -11.12 15.13 19.70
N ASP A 164 -10.76 14.64 20.89
CA ASP A 164 -10.36 15.45 22.05
C ASP A 164 -9.15 16.35 21.73
N THR A 165 -8.16 15.80 21.01
CA THR A 165 -6.97 16.55 20.57
C THR A 165 -7.31 17.65 19.57
N ILE A 166 -8.18 17.36 18.59
CA ILE A 166 -8.64 18.34 17.58
C ILE A 166 -9.46 19.44 18.25
N ASN A 167 -10.40 19.10 19.14
CA ASN A 167 -11.22 20.07 19.87
C ASN A 167 -10.33 20.99 20.74
N GLY A 168 -9.33 20.44 21.41
CA GLY A 168 -8.34 21.22 22.18
C GLY A 168 -7.47 22.17 21.34
N MET A 169 -7.34 21.94 20.03
CA MET A 169 -6.70 22.88 19.09
C MET A 169 -7.63 23.99 18.62
N VAL A 170 -8.95 23.78 18.65
CA VAL A 170 -9.96 24.77 18.22
C VAL A 170 -10.22 25.81 19.31
N ASP A 171 -10.42 25.39 20.56
CA ASP A 171 -10.67 26.30 21.70
C ASP A 171 -9.47 27.24 22.01
N GLY A 172 -8.29 26.96 21.46
CA GLY A 172 -7.10 27.80 21.59
C GLY A 172 -6.98 28.96 20.57
N GLN A 173 -7.88 29.07 19.58
CA GLN A 173 -7.71 30.02 18.48
C GLN A 173 -8.18 31.44 18.79
N SER A 174 -7.32 32.22 19.44
CA SER A 174 -7.38 33.69 19.44
C SER A 174 -6.10 34.28 18.81
N GLU A 175 -6.29 35.24 17.90
CA GLU A 175 -5.28 36.02 17.19
C GLU A 175 -4.25 35.26 16.30
N LYS A 176 -4.46 35.35 14.97
CA LYS A 176 -3.46 35.15 13.90
C LYS A 176 -2.56 33.90 14.03
N SER A 177 -3.11 32.71 13.79
CA SER A 177 -2.31 31.49 13.69
C SER A 177 -1.28 31.57 12.55
N SER A 178 0.01 31.55 12.88
CA SER A 178 1.07 31.25 11.90
C SER A 178 0.90 29.82 11.37
N ALA A 179 1.10 29.60 10.06
CA ALA A 179 1.03 28.27 9.45
C ALA A 179 1.95 27.23 10.14
N LEU A 180 3.05 27.69 10.74
CA LEU A 180 3.99 26.85 11.50
C LEU A 180 3.39 26.19 12.75
N LEU A 181 2.27 26.70 13.27
CA LEU A 181 1.53 26.13 14.40
C LEU A 181 0.53 25.03 13.99
N GLN A 182 0.15 24.98 12.71
CA GLN A 182 -0.82 24.00 12.22
C GLN A 182 -0.17 22.62 11.99
N PRO A 183 -0.96 21.53 12.04
CA PRO A 183 -0.55 20.20 11.57
C PRO A 183 0.07 20.23 10.17
N CYS A 184 1.13 19.46 9.94
CA CYS A 184 1.84 19.45 8.65
C CYS A 184 0.92 19.10 7.46
N CYS A 185 -0.11 18.27 7.68
CA CYS A 185 -1.11 18.00 6.65
C CYS A 185 -1.89 19.25 6.20
N MET A 186 -2.22 20.22 7.07
CA MET A 186 -2.95 21.43 6.67
C MET A 186 -2.12 22.29 5.72
N VAL A 187 -0.88 22.59 6.10
CA VAL A 187 0.06 23.35 5.26
C VAL A 187 0.26 22.66 3.90
N LEU A 188 0.36 21.33 3.88
CA LEU A 188 0.46 20.56 2.64
C LEU A 188 -0.83 20.57 1.82
N HIS A 189 -2.00 20.59 2.46
CA HIS A 189 -3.26 20.72 1.74
C HIS A 189 -3.36 22.07 1.05
N ASP A 190 -2.99 23.17 1.71
CA ASP A 190 -3.05 24.52 1.13
C ASP A 190 -2.04 24.67 -0.04
N LEU A 191 -0.81 24.16 0.12
CA LEU A 191 0.20 24.09 -0.95
C LEU A 191 -0.24 23.28 -2.18
N LEU A 192 -1.09 22.26 -1.98
CA LEU A 192 -1.57 21.34 -3.01
C LEU A 192 -2.92 21.72 -3.62
N GLU A 193 -3.53 22.85 -3.21
CA GLU A 193 -4.85 23.24 -3.71
C GLU A 193 -4.84 23.53 -5.22
N GLU A 194 -3.84 24.25 -5.75
CA GLU A 194 -3.74 24.45 -7.19
C GLU A 194 -3.50 23.15 -7.97
N PRO A 195 -2.56 22.26 -7.59
CA PRO A 195 -2.51 20.89 -8.10
C PRO A 195 -3.88 20.17 -8.13
N ARG A 196 -4.65 20.20 -7.04
CA ARG A 196 -5.98 19.55 -6.98
C ARG A 196 -6.99 20.19 -7.95
N GLN A 197 -7.04 21.52 -8.03
CA GLN A 197 -7.93 22.22 -8.97
C GLN A 197 -7.58 21.90 -10.43
N ARG A 198 -6.28 21.89 -10.77
CA ARG A 198 -5.80 21.45 -12.09
C ARG A 198 -6.18 19.98 -12.38
N TRP A 199 -5.99 19.08 -11.40
CA TRP A 199 -6.32 17.66 -11.54
C TRP A 199 -7.83 17.43 -11.78
N MET A 200 -8.68 18.06 -10.96
CA MET A 200 -10.13 18.04 -11.16
C MET A 200 -10.51 18.54 -12.56
N HIS A 201 -9.89 19.63 -13.05
CA HIS A 201 -10.19 20.15 -14.38
C HIS A 201 -9.80 19.17 -15.51
N THR A 202 -8.61 18.57 -15.45
CA THR A 202 -8.16 17.55 -16.40
C THR A 202 -9.12 16.34 -16.44
N LEU A 203 -9.45 15.78 -15.28
CA LEU A 203 -10.39 14.66 -15.17
C LEU A 203 -11.81 15.02 -15.65
N SER A 204 -12.28 16.22 -15.31
CA SER A 204 -13.60 16.72 -15.74
C SER A 204 -13.69 16.95 -17.24
N ALA A 205 -12.57 17.28 -17.89
CA ALA A 205 -12.48 17.36 -19.34
C ALA A 205 -12.51 15.96 -19.99
N ARG A 206 -11.71 15.00 -19.48
CA ARG A 206 -11.66 13.64 -20.05
C ARG A 206 -13.00 12.90 -19.90
N VAL A 207 -13.64 12.95 -18.75
CA VAL A 207 -14.98 12.36 -18.53
C VAL A 207 -16.03 13.02 -19.43
N ARG A 208 -15.88 14.31 -19.76
CA ARG A 208 -16.78 15.02 -20.70
C ARG A 208 -16.54 14.62 -22.17
N GLY A 209 -15.33 14.22 -22.54
CA GLY A 209 -15.02 13.60 -23.84
C GLY A 209 -15.72 12.24 -23.97
N LEU A 210 -15.36 11.30 -23.09
CA LEU A 210 -15.90 9.93 -23.06
C LEU A 210 -17.44 9.88 -23.02
N LYS A 211 -18.09 10.85 -22.35
CA LYS A 211 -19.57 10.98 -22.33
C LYS A 211 -20.21 11.35 -23.68
N LYS A 212 -19.45 11.86 -24.65
CA LYS A 212 -19.90 12.10 -26.04
C LYS A 212 -19.64 10.89 -26.93
N GLU A 213 -18.58 10.16 -26.65
CA GLU A 213 -18.15 8.96 -27.40
C GLU A 213 -19.08 7.76 -27.12
N LEU A 214 -19.68 7.69 -25.91
CA LEU A 214 -20.71 6.69 -25.59
C LEU A 214 -21.97 6.85 -26.48
N PRO A 215 -22.35 5.83 -27.28
CA PRO A 215 -23.52 5.93 -28.15
C PRO A 215 -24.81 6.00 -27.34
N VAL A 216 -25.57 7.08 -27.53
CA VAL A 216 -26.88 7.32 -26.89
C VAL A 216 -27.94 6.39 -27.50
N ARG A 217 -27.91 5.12 -27.09
CA ARG A 217 -28.88 4.11 -27.49
C ARG A 217 -30.18 4.22 -26.67
N GLU A 218 -30.80 5.40 -26.69
CA GLU A 218 -32.11 5.60 -26.07
C GLU A 218 -33.17 4.80 -26.82
N SER A 219 -33.86 3.91 -26.09
CA SER A 219 -34.91 3.06 -26.62
C SER A 219 -36.21 3.85 -26.80
N SER A 220 -36.43 4.40 -28.00
CA SER A 220 -37.68 5.04 -28.40
C SER A 220 -38.81 4.03 -28.58
N HIS A 221 -39.35 3.52 -27.47
CA HIS A 221 -40.62 2.80 -27.46
C HIS A 221 -41.79 3.77 -27.67
N THR A 222 -42.01 4.16 -28.93
CA THR A 222 -43.27 4.71 -29.42
C THR A 222 -43.69 3.90 -30.64
N SER A 223 -44.76 3.13 -30.49
CA SER A 223 -45.41 2.44 -31.60
C SER A 223 -46.15 3.45 -32.47
N ASP A 224 -45.87 3.44 -33.78
CA ASP A 224 -46.91 3.27 -34.78
C ASP A 224 -46.30 2.81 -36.12
N GLY A 225 -47.09 2.09 -36.91
CA GLY A 225 -46.60 1.37 -38.10
C GLY A 225 -47.05 1.97 -39.42
N SER A 226 -46.18 1.95 -40.43
CA SER A 226 -46.57 1.99 -41.84
C SER A 226 -45.50 1.32 -42.72
N ASN A 227 -45.89 0.86 -43.91
CA ASN A 227 -45.04 0.06 -44.80
C ASN A 227 -44.05 0.94 -45.59
N GLY A 228 -42.80 0.46 -45.79
CA GLY A 228 -41.78 1.22 -46.54
C GLY A 228 -40.59 0.38 -47.02
N SER A 229 -40.76 -0.28 -48.17
CA SER A 229 -39.76 -0.85 -49.12
C SER A 229 -38.33 -1.19 -48.66
N VAL A 230 -37.89 -2.42 -48.96
CA VAL A 230 -36.46 -2.80 -48.96
C VAL A 230 -35.75 -2.15 -50.15
N THR A 231 -34.68 -1.41 -49.89
CA THR A 231 -33.60 -1.16 -50.88
C THR A 231 -32.24 -1.36 -50.24
N ARG A 232 -31.51 -2.40 -50.69
CA ARG A 232 -30.04 -2.41 -50.62
C ARG A 232 -29.51 -1.26 -51.46
N ASN A 233 -28.43 -0.62 -51.01
CA ASN A 233 -27.35 -0.19 -51.92
C ASN A 233 -26.04 -0.02 -51.15
N SER A 234 -24.93 -0.12 -51.87
CA SER A 234 -23.58 -0.21 -51.32
C SER A 234 -22.67 0.89 -51.84
N ALA A 235 -21.99 1.56 -50.92
CA ALA A 235 -20.72 2.26 -51.07
C ALA A 235 -19.98 2.01 -49.73
N VAL A 236 -18.74 1.54 -49.63
CA VAL A 236 -17.63 1.54 -50.60
C VAL A 236 -17.36 2.93 -51.15
N ASP A 237 -16.68 3.73 -50.34
CA ASP A 237 -15.76 4.72 -50.86
C ASP A 237 -14.42 4.53 -50.12
N ASN A 238 -13.33 4.39 -50.88
CA ASN A 238 -12.00 4.10 -50.35
C ASN A 238 -11.15 5.38 -50.37
N SER A 239 -11.08 6.09 -49.25
CA SER A 239 -10.05 7.12 -49.02
C SER A 239 -9.02 6.59 -48.03
N SER A 240 -8.01 5.91 -48.55
CA SER A 240 -6.82 5.55 -47.77
C SER A 240 -5.94 6.79 -47.59
N ASP A 241 -5.91 7.34 -46.38
CA ASP A 241 -4.77 8.11 -45.89
C ASP A 241 -4.31 7.48 -44.57
N GLY A 242 -3.04 7.07 -44.53
CA GLY A 242 -2.49 6.29 -43.44
C GLY A 242 -1.98 7.17 -42.32
N VAL A 243 -2.67 7.15 -41.18
CA VAL A 243 -2.07 7.48 -39.87
C VAL A 243 -2.36 6.32 -38.93
N GLU A 244 -1.38 5.44 -38.77
CA GLU A 244 -1.32 4.50 -37.66
C GLU A 244 -1.02 5.32 -36.39
N SER A 245 -2.07 5.72 -35.68
CA SER A 245 -2.00 6.38 -34.37
C SER A 245 -2.40 5.34 -33.32
N GLU A 246 -1.40 4.73 -32.69
CA GLU A 246 -1.58 3.78 -31.57
C GLU A 246 -1.85 4.52 -30.23
N ASP A 247 -2.12 5.84 -30.29
CA ASP A 247 -2.22 6.76 -29.15
C ASP A 247 -3.55 6.67 -28.35
N GLU A 248 -4.49 5.80 -28.73
CA GLU A 248 -5.86 5.73 -28.18
C GLU A 248 -6.00 5.17 -26.74
N MET A 249 -4.99 5.32 -25.86
CA MET A 249 -5.16 5.08 -24.40
C MET A 249 -4.22 5.89 -23.46
N GLU A 250 -3.44 6.88 -23.92
CA GLU A 250 -2.53 7.61 -23.01
C GLU A 250 -3.23 8.62 -22.08
N TRP A 251 -3.89 8.13 -21.02
CA TRP A 251 -4.35 8.92 -19.86
C TRP A 251 -3.70 8.38 -18.58
N SER A 252 -2.38 8.44 -18.63
CA SER A 252 -1.37 7.79 -17.79
C SER A 252 -0.96 8.60 -16.55
N VAL A 253 -0.13 7.98 -15.70
CA VAL A 253 0.41 8.56 -14.44
C VAL A 253 1.19 9.87 -14.70
N GLU A 254 1.75 10.02 -15.89
CA GLU A 254 2.20 11.25 -16.54
C GLU A 254 1.34 12.47 -16.25
N HIS A 255 0.02 12.38 -16.45
CA HIS A 255 -0.88 13.52 -16.30
C HIS A 255 -0.99 13.96 -14.83
N LEU A 256 -0.88 13.02 -13.89
CA LEU A 256 -0.80 13.31 -12.45
C LEU A 256 0.58 13.91 -12.09
N TYR A 257 1.67 13.37 -12.65
CA TYR A 257 3.03 13.91 -12.50
C TYR A 257 3.10 15.38 -12.97
N GLU A 258 2.69 15.67 -14.21
CA GLU A 258 2.73 17.03 -14.76
C GLU A 258 1.81 17.97 -13.97
N THR A 259 0.63 17.52 -13.56
CA THR A 259 -0.30 18.32 -12.74
C THR A 259 0.29 18.66 -11.37
N LEU A 260 0.89 17.68 -10.69
CA LEU A 260 1.49 17.83 -9.37
C LEU A 260 2.73 18.75 -9.42
N VAL A 261 3.66 18.48 -10.34
CA VAL A 261 4.92 19.24 -10.47
C VAL A 261 4.65 20.65 -10.98
N SER A 262 3.80 20.83 -12.01
CA SER A 262 3.50 22.17 -12.55
C SER A 262 2.65 23.04 -11.61
N GLY A 263 1.88 22.43 -10.70
CA GLY A 263 1.14 23.14 -9.66
C GLY A 263 2.03 23.51 -8.46
N LEU A 264 2.85 22.58 -7.95
CA LEU A 264 3.80 22.88 -6.87
C LEU A 264 4.87 23.91 -7.28
N ASN A 265 5.21 23.98 -8.56
CA ASN A 265 6.12 24.98 -9.14
C ASN A 265 5.43 26.29 -9.58
N SER A 266 4.16 26.51 -9.25
CA SER A 266 3.41 27.69 -9.71
C SER A 266 3.80 28.98 -8.98
N THR A 267 3.48 30.11 -9.61
CA THR A 267 3.62 31.46 -9.02
C THR A 267 2.57 31.78 -7.93
N TYR A 268 1.69 30.83 -7.60
CA TYR A 268 0.74 30.93 -6.48
C TYR A 268 1.28 30.15 -5.28
N THR A 269 1.68 28.89 -5.46
CA THR A 269 2.34 28.09 -4.42
C THR A 269 3.68 28.72 -4.01
N GLU A 270 4.44 29.30 -4.94
CA GLU A 270 5.62 30.12 -4.65
C GLU A 270 5.33 31.28 -3.68
N LYS A 271 4.21 32.01 -3.89
CA LYS A 271 3.81 33.11 -3.00
C LYS A 271 3.44 32.61 -1.62
N LEU A 272 2.65 31.53 -1.55
CA LEU A 272 2.22 30.91 -0.29
C LEU A 272 3.42 30.46 0.55
N ILE A 273 4.41 29.81 -0.09
CA ILE A 273 5.66 29.42 0.56
C ILE A 273 6.39 30.65 1.10
N VAL A 274 6.58 31.69 0.27
CA VAL A 274 7.34 32.88 0.67
C VAL A 274 6.64 33.67 1.77
N SER A 275 5.32 33.87 1.72
CA SER A 275 4.60 34.66 2.73
C SER A 275 4.38 33.90 4.03
N ASP A 276 3.94 32.64 3.97
CA ASP A 276 3.31 31.97 5.12
C ASP A 276 4.26 30.99 5.83
N ILE A 277 5.29 30.49 5.12
CA ILE A 277 6.26 29.51 5.64
C ILE A 277 7.65 30.14 5.82
N LEU A 278 8.14 30.90 4.83
CA LEU A 278 9.43 31.60 4.90
C LEU A 278 9.31 33.01 5.53
N GLY A 279 8.11 33.47 5.87
CA GLY A 279 7.87 34.72 6.59
C GLY A 279 8.29 36.00 5.83
N GLY A 280 8.39 35.92 4.50
CA GLY A 280 8.85 36.99 3.62
C GLY A 280 10.37 37.01 3.38
N ASP A 281 11.16 36.12 3.99
CA ASP A 281 12.59 36.04 3.69
C ASP A 281 12.82 35.36 2.32
N THR A 282 13.55 36.05 1.45
CA THR A 282 13.91 35.59 0.10
C THR A 282 15.42 35.36 -0.06
N ALA A 283 16.23 35.55 0.98
CA ALA A 283 17.67 35.32 0.91
C ALA A 283 17.99 33.84 0.62
N SER A 284 17.28 32.93 1.30
CA SER A 284 17.41 31.47 1.16
C SER A 284 17.07 30.93 -0.23
N LEU A 285 16.41 31.69 -1.10
CA LEU A 285 16.03 31.27 -2.45
C LEU A 285 17.21 31.21 -3.43
N ASN A 286 18.36 31.80 -3.09
CA ASN A 286 19.51 31.94 -4.00
C ASN A 286 20.74 31.09 -3.59
N ASP A 287 20.77 30.58 -2.36
CA ASP A 287 21.92 29.81 -1.83
C ASP A 287 21.80 28.31 -2.14
N GLY A 288 22.19 27.90 -3.36
CA GLY A 288 22.37 26.48 -3.67
C GLY A 288 22.59 26.14 -5.16
N ILE A 289 23.24 25.00 -5.40
CA ILE A 289 23.35 24.43 -6.77
C ILE A 289 21.96 23.99 -7.28
N ASP A 290 21.08 23.55 -6.39
CA ASP A 290 19.73 23.12 -6.73
C ASP A 290 18.75 24.28 -7.01
N ALA A 291 19.12 25.52 -6.69
CA ALA A 291 18.35 26.71 -7.11
C ALA A 291 18.28 26.83 -8.65
N PHE A 292 19.25 26.25 -9.37
CA PHE A 292 19.25 26.13 -10.84
C PHE A 292 18.41 24.95 -11.38
N GLY A 293 17.74 24.19 -10.52
CA GLY A 293 16.90 23.03 -10.89
C GLY A 293 17.67 21.94 -11.64
N LEU A 294 18.95 21.74 -11.32
CA LEU A 294 19.86 20.88 -12.09
C LEU A 294 19.57 19.39 -11.89
N LEU A 295 19.31 18.98 -10.64
CA LEU A 295 19.18 17.58 -10.22
C LEU A 295 17.74 17.20 -9.81
N THR A 296 16.82 18.16 -9.77
CA THR A 296 15.47 18.01 -9.21
C THR A 296 14.44 18.78 -10.04
N VAL A 297 13.19 18.29 -10.04
CA VAL A 297 12.07 18.91 -10.79
C VAL A 297 11.40 20.06 -10.05
N PHE A 298 11.69 20.25 -8.75
CA PHE A 298 11.06 21.29 -7.92
C PHE A 298 11.92 22.55 -7.83
N ARG A 299 11.27 23.72 -7.94
CA ARG A 299 11.90 25.06 -7.94
C ARG A 299 12.43 25.49 -6.57
N ALA A 300 13.31 26.50 -6.59
CA ALA A 300 13.98 27.06 -5.41
C ALA A 300 13.06 27.36 -4.19
N PRO A 301 11.82 27.90 -4.32
CA PRO A 301 10.94 28.09 -3.16
C PRO A 301 10.58 26.78 -2.46
N VAL A 302 10.27 25.73 -3.23
CA VAL A 302 9.97 24.39 -2.70
C VAL A 302 11.23 23.81 -2.05
N GLN A 303 12.42 23.98 -2.65
CA GLN A 303 13.67 23.51 -2.07
C GLN A 303 14.07 24.25 -0.78
N ALA A 304 13.86 25.57 -0.71
CA ALA A 304 14.09 26.35 0.51
C ALA A 304 13.14 25.91 1.64
N MET A 305 11.85 25.72 1.34
CA MET A 305 10.87 25.14 2.28
C MET A 305 11.29 23.75 2.77
N LEU A 306 11.69 22.85 1.87
CA LEU A 306 12.14 21.50 2.22
C LEU A 306 13.46 21.51 3.00
N THR A 307 14.33 22.48 2.79
CA THR A 307 15.58 22.66 3.57
C THR A 307 15.27 23.17 4.98
N GLN A 308 14.36 24.12 5.13
CA GLN A 308 13.94 24.70 6.42
C GLN A 308 13.13 23.72 7.27
N HIS A 309 12.33 22.85 6.65
CA HIS A 309 11.38 21.95 7.33
C HIS A 309 11.57 20.46 7.00
N GLN A 310 12.82 20.05 6.72
CA GLN A 310 13.15 18.73 6.20
C GLN A 310 12.50 17.58 6.98
N GLU A 311 12.69 17.51 8.30
CA GLU A 311 12.24 16.36 9.09
C GLU A 311 10.71 16.22 9.22
N ALA A 312 9.96 17.26 8.86
CA ALA A 312 8.50 17.26 8.85
C ALA A 312 7.92 16.98 7.46
N LEU A 313 8.53 17.53 6.40
CA LEU A 313 8.00 17.49 5.04
C LEU A 313 8.61 16.36 4.19
N ALA A 314 9.92 16.13 4.30
CA ALA A 314 10.67 15.13 3.53
C ALA A 314 11.80 14.55 4.41
N PRO A 315 11.47 13.63 5.35
CA PRO A 315 12.37 13.20 6.42
C PRO A 315 13.74 12.76 5.94
N SER A 316 14.79 13.18 6.65
CA SER A 316 16.17 12.91 6.25
C SER A 316 16.48 11.42 6.28
N LEU A 317 17.51 10.99 5.54
CA LEU A 317 17.99 9.60 5.57
C LEU A 317 18.28 9.12 7.02
N SER A 318 18.76 10.02 7.89
CA SER A 318 18.96 9.78 9.32
C SER A 318 17.67 9.40 10.05
N THR A 319 16.59 10.10 9.76
CA THR A 319 15.26 9.90 10.36
C THR A 319 14.56 8.69 9.75
N LEU A 320 14.66 8.49 8.43
CA LEU A 320 14.21 7.26 7.76
C LEU A 320 14.91 6.01 8.33
N ARG A 321 16.22 6.08 8.61
CA ARG A 321 16.97 5.01 9.29
C ARG A 321 16.43 4.70 10.69
N GLN A 322 15.91 5.70 11.42
CA GLN A 322 15.32 5.53 12.75
C GLN A 322 13.91 4.92 12.66
N TYR A 323 13.03 5.47 11.83
CA TYR A 323 11.68 4.93 11.60
C TYR A 323 11.69 3.49 11.08
N PHE A 324 12.56 3.19 10.12
CA PHE A 324 12.66 1.88 9.50
C PHE A 324 13.74 0.98 10.13
N ALA A 325 14.20 1.29 11.35
CA ALA A 325 15.22 0.53 12.07
C ALA A 325 14.89 -0.97 12.24
N ALA A 326 13.60 -1.34 12.31
CA ALA A 326 13.16 -2.74 12.38
C ALA A 326 13.45 -3.55 11.09
N LEU A 327 13.80 -2.87 9.98
CA LEU A 327 14.28 -3.50 8.75
C LEU A 327 15.80 -3.70 8.71
N HIS A 328 16.56 -3.13 9.65
CA HIS A 328 18.03 -3.21 9.67
C HIS A 328 18.54 -4.66 9.57
N PRO A 329 19.61 -4.97 8.81
CA PRO A 329 20.07 -6.36 8.61
C PRO A 329 20.31 -7.19 9.89
N SER A 330 20.66 -6.56 11.01
CA SER A 330 20.83 -7.26 12.31
C SER A 330 19.52 -7.77 12.93
N ALA A 331 18.36 -7.24 12.54
CA ALA A 331 17.05 -7.80 12.88
C ALA A 331 16.74 -9.09 12.09
N GLY A 332 17.62 -9.46 11.16
CA GLY A 332 17.50 -10.62 10.30
C GLY A 332 16.74 -10.33 9.01
N CYS A 333 17.08 -11.10 7.98
CA CYS A 333 16.17 -11.34 6.87
C CYS A 333 15.34 -12.59 7.18
N PRO A 334 14.02 -12.59 6.91
CA PRO A 334 13.29 -13.82 6.70
C PRO A 334 14.06 -14.63 5.66
N ARG A 335 14.44 -15.88 6.00
CA ARG A 335 14.95 -16.78 4.99
C ARG A 335 13.83 -16.96 3.97
N ALA A 336 14.11 -16.75 2.70
CA ALA A 336 13.22 -17.23 1.65
C ALA A 336 13.03 -18.74 1.90
N VAL A 337 11.82 -19.14 2.27
CA VAL A 337 11.52 -20.52 2.62
C VAL A 337 11.45 -21.29 1.31
N GLY A 338 12.61 -21.77 0.86
CA GLY A 338 12.70 -22.67 -0.28
C GLY A 338 11.76 -23.85 -0.05
N LEU A 339 11.06 -24.27 -1.11
CA LEU A 339 9.85 -25.11 -1.07
C LEU A 339 10.08 -26.58 -0.66
N SER A 340 10.72 -26.79 0.48
CA SER A 340 10.45 -27.94 1.35
C SER A 340 9.11 -27.67 2.03
N ASP A 341 8.03 -28.05 1.34
CA ASP A 341 6.62 -27.82 1.64
C ASP A 341 6.28 -27.95 3.15
N ARG A 342 6.81 -29.00 3.79
CA ARG A 342 6.66 -29.31 5.21
C ARG A 342 7.22 -28.24 6.16
N ALA A 343 8.31 -27.56 5.81
CA ALA A 343 8.90 -26.51 6.64
C ALA A 343 8.09 -25.21 6.57
N ALA A 344 7.51 -24.90 5.40
CA ALA A 344 6.56 -23.80 5.26
C ALA A 344 5.28 -24.07 6.06
N ALA A 345 4.75 -25.30 5.99
CA ALA A 345 3.57 -25.71 6.75
C ALA A 345 3.76 -25.59 8.27
N CYS A 346 4.89 -26.08 8.83
CA CYS A 346 5.17 -25.94 10.27
C CYS A 346 5.26 -24.47 10.70
N ASN A 347 5.87 -23.59 9.89
CA ASN A 347 5.91 -22.15 10.16
C ASN A 347 4.49 -21.54 10.15
N ALA A 348 3.64 -21.92 9.19
CA ALA A 348 2.25 -21.47 9.13
C ALA A 348 1.45 -21.87 10.39
N TYR A 349 1.61 -23.10 10.88
CA TYR A 349 0.97 -23.55 12.14
C TYR A 349 1.44 -22.75 13.37
N VAL A 350 2.73 -22.45 13.49
CA VAL A 350 3.26 -21.60 14.58
C VAL A 350 2.68 -20.20 14.49
N GLN A 351 2.73 -19.56 13.31
CA GLN A 351 2.18 -18.22 13.12
C GLN A 351 0.66 -18.17 13.39
N LEU A 352 -0.11 -19.21 13.04
CA LEU A 352 -1.55 -19.31 13.32
C LEU A 352 -1.84 -19.50 14.82
N ASN A 353 -1.06 -20.32 15.53
CA ASN A 353 -1.19 -20.44 16.98
C ASN A 353 -0.85 -19.12 17.69
N ASP A 354 0.25 -18.47 17.30
CA ASP A 354 0.64 -17.14 17.80
C ASP A 354 -0.44 -16.08 17.52
N PHE A 355 -1.11 -16.15 16.37
CA PHE A 355 -2.23 -15.27 16.01
C PHE A 355 -3.49 -15.49 16.87
N LEU A 356 -3.83 -16.75 17.18
CA LEU A 356 -5.01 -17.12 17.98
C LEU A 356 -4.78 -16.95 19.49
N ASN A 357 -3.52 -16.99 19.95
CA ASN A 357 -3.14 -16.78 21.34
C ASN A 357 -3.59 -15.40 21.88
N ALA A 358 -3.68 -15.30 23.21
CA ALA A 358 -4.01 -14.04 23.89
C ALA A 358 -2.95 -12.96 23.59
N GLY A 359 -3.36 -11.88 22.92
CA GLY A 359 -2.47 -10.82 22.42
C GLY A 359 -2.05 -10.99 20.94
N GLY A 360 -2.27 -12.15 20.34
CA GLY A 360 -1.88 -12.50 18.96
C GLY A 360 -2.44 -11.57 17.89
N GLY A 361 -3.74 -11.27 17.96
CA GLY A 361 -4.42 -10.34 17.06
C GLY A 361 -4.23 -8.85 17.37
N THR A 362 -3.34 -8.45 18.28
CA THR A 362 -3.13 -7.02 18.60
C THR A 362 -2.31 -6.30 17.51
N PRO A 363 -2.51 -4.99 17.28
CA PRO A 363 -1.80 -4.22 16.24
C PRO A 363 -0.28 -4.43 16.23
N ARG A 364 0.37 -4.33 17.40
CA ARG A 364 1.82 -4.54 17.54
C ARG A 364 2.26 -5.98 17.22
N SER A 365 1.43 -6.97 17.53
CA SER A 365 1.68 -8.38 17.18
C SER A 365 1.55 -8.62 15.68
N VAL A 366 0.46 -8.12 15.07
CA VAL A 366 0.23 -8.17 13.61
C VAL A 366 1.39 -7.52 12.86
N ALA A 367 1.79 -6.30 13.23
CA ALA A 367 2.93 -5.60 12.63
C ALA A 367 4.27 -6.34 12.84
N ALA A 368 4.49 -6.97 13.99
CA ALA A 368 5.68 -7.79 14.23
C ALA A 368 5.70 -9.07 13.38
N SER A 369 4.56 -9.72 13.18
CA SER A 369 4.42 -10.93 12.34
C SER A 369 4.62 -10.61 10.86
N LEU A 370 3.97 -9.55 10.37
CA LEU A 370 4.13 -9.05 9.00
C LEU A 370 5.61 -8.76 8.67
N ARG A 371 6.35 -8.06 9.55
CA ARG A 371 7.81 -7.78 9.35
C ARG A 371 8.71 -9.01 9.38
N LYS A 372 8.27 -10.14 9.94
CA LYS A 372 9.03 -11.40 10.01
C LYS A 372 8.86 -12.30 8.78
N GLY A 373 7.98 -11.93 7.85
CA GLY A 373 7.69 -12.72 6.64
C GLY A 373 6.53 -13.70 6.89
N VAL A 374 5.50 -13.59 6.06
CA VAL A 374 4.20 -14.23 6.30
C VAL A 374 4.06 -15.51 5.47
N SER A 375 3.54 -16.56 6.09
CA SER A 375 3.12 -17.77 5.38
C SER A 375 1.90 -17.47 4.47
N PRO A 376 1.85 -17.96 3.21
CA PRO A 376 0.76 -17.61 2.28
C PRO A 376 -0.64 -17.87 2.83
N SER A 377 -0.84 -18.99 3.54
CA SER A 377 -2.12 -19.36 4.16
C SER A 377 -2.55 -18.47 5.33
N LEU A 378 -1.63 -17.78 6.01
CA LEU A 378 -1.97 -16.83 7.08
C LEU A 378 -2.06 -15.37 6.60
N ARG A 379 -1.44 -15.02 5.45
CA ARG A 379 -1.46 -13.66 4.89
C ARG A 379 -2.87 -13.07 4.84
N ARG A 380 -3.84 -13.89 4.44
CA ARG A 380 -5.28 -13.61 4.43
C ARG A 380 -5.80 -13.02 5.75
N LEU A 381 -5.54 -13.68 6.88
CA LEU A 381 -6.03 -13.26 8.20
C LEU A 381 -5.23 -12.08 8.77
N LEU A 382 -3.92 -12.01 8.51
CA LEU A 382 -3.08 -10.90 8.94
C LEU A 382 -3.38 -9.61 8.15
N TYR A 383 -3.67 -9.69 6.84
CA TYR A 383 -4.10 -8.55 6.03
C TYR A 383 -5.46 -8.04 6.50
N ALA A 384 -6.40 -8.95 6.78
CA ALA A 384 -7.69 -8.58 7.35
C ALA A 384 -7.55 -7.84 8.69
N ARG A 385 -6.73 -8.35 9.63
CA ARG A 385 -6.46 -7.63 10.89
C ARG A 385 -5.71 -6.32 10.68
N ALA A 386 -4.75 -6.26 9.74
CA ALA A 386 -4.00 -5.04 9.46
C ALA A 386 -4.87 -3.92 8.89
N LEU A 387 -5.82 -4.29 8.02
CA LEU A 387 -6.82 -3.40 7.44
C LEU A 387 -8.09 -3.25 8.31
N GLN A 388 -8.01 -3.61 9.60
CA GLN A 388 -9.09 -3.49 10.60
C GLN A 388 -10.43 -4.19 10.23
N LEU A 389 -10.39 -5.20 9.37
CA LEU A 389 -11.54 -6.03 9.05
C LEU A 389 -11.91 -6.92 10.25
N GLN A 390 -13.22 -7.07 10.46
CA GLN A 390 -13.76 -7.97 11.48
C GLN A 390 -13.76 -9.41 10.95
N LEU A 391 -13.16 -10.32 11.71
CA LEU A 391 -13.16 -11.74 11.41
C LEU A 391 -14.43 -12.39 11.99
N THR A 392 -14.94 -13.43 11.34
CA THR A 392 -16.05 -14.27 11.78
C THR A 392 -15.70 -15.75 11.59
N VAL A 393 -16.49 -16.65 12.18
CA VAL A 393 -16.33 -18.10 11.99
C VAL A 393 -17.45 -18.61 11.11
N SER A 394 -17.11 -19.36 10.06
CA SER A 394 -18.08 -19.92 9.11
C SER A 394 -18.71 -21.21 9.66
N GLU A 395 -20.01 -21.35 9.47
CA GLU A 395 -20.80 -22.47 10.00
C GLU A 395 -20.92 -23.68 9.03
N ASN A 396 -20.17 -23.66 7.91
CA ASN A 396 -20.20 -24.59 6.76
C ASN A 396 -21.31 -24.36 5.71
N VAL A 397 -21.34 -23.17 5.11
CA VAL A 397 -21.70 -23.03 3.68
C VAL A 397 -20.75 -22.00 3.04
N SER A 398 -20.15 -22.31 1.90
CA SER A 398 -19.49 -21.28 1.07
C SER A 398 -20.58 -20.36 0.53
N LEU A 399 -20.59 -19.09 0.96
CA LEU A 399 -21.66 -18.14 0.65
C LEU A 399 -21.88 -17.91 -0.86
N MET A 400 -20.87 -18.23 -1.68
CA MET A 400 -20.93 -18.25 -3.14
C MET A 400 -20.13 -19.46 -3.66
N SER A 401 -20.79 -20.51 -4.16
CA SER A 401 -20.12 -21.63 -4.85
C SER A 401 -19.74 -21.28 -6.29
N PHE A 402 -18.75 -20.40 -6.46
CA PHE A 402 -18.02 -20.24 -7.71
C PHE A 402 -16.72 -21.03 -7.61
N SER A 403 -16.71 -22.25 -8.16
CA SER A 403 -15.52 -23.11 -8.18
C SER A 403 -14.61 -22.70 -9.34
N GLY A 404 -13.81 -21.66 -9.13
CA GLY A 404 -12.58 -21.48 -9.89
C GLY A 404 -11.51 -22.36 -9.25
N ASP A 405 -10.94 -23.31 -9.99
CA ASP A 405 -9.98 -24.30 -9.49
C ASP A 405 -8.55 -23.71 -9.33
N LEU A 406 -8.48 -22.51 -8.73
CA LEU A 406 -7.24 -21.84 -8.34
C LEU A 406 -6.69 -22.50 -7.07
N GLN A 407 -5.44 -22.97 -7.15
CA GLN A 407 -4.83 -23.92 -6.23
C GLN A 407 -4.74 -23.42 -4.78
N SER A 408 -5.71 -23.80 -3.93
CA SER A 408 -5.66 -23.49 -2.49
C SER A 408 -4.52 -24.26 -1.82
N CYS A 409 -3.57 -23.57 -1.16
CA CYS A 409 -2.42 -24.19 -0.51
C CYS A 409 -2.83 -25.17 0.61
N HIS A 410 -2.83 -26.48 0.32
CA HIS A 410 -3.46 -27.54 1.12
C HIS A 410 -2.87 -27.83 2.53
N TYR A 411 -1.97 -26.99 3.07
CA TYR A 411 -1.26 -27.24 4.32
C TYR A 411 -1.38 -26.08 5.32
N GLY A 412 -1.77 -26.39 6.57
CA GLY A 412 -2.18 -25.40 7.59
C GLY A 412 -3.69 -25.09 7.63
N ASP A 413 -4.45 -25.72 6.73
CA ASP A 413 -5.58 -25.07 6.07
C ASP A 413 -6.91 -25.12 6.85
N ALA A 414 -7.23 -26.23 7.53
CA ALA A 414 -8.57 -26.48 8.09
C ALA A 414 -9.05 -25.43 9.12
N VAL A 415 -8.20 -25.06 10.09
CA VAL A 415 -8.55 -24.07 11.13
C VAL A 415 -8.63 -22.66 10.55
N ALA A 416 -7.76 -22.32 9.59
CA ALA A 416 -7.79 -21.04 8.90
C ALA A 416 -9.04 -20.91 8.01
N LYS A 417 -9.44 -21.99 7.30
CA LYS A 417 -10.66 -22.03 6.47
C LYS A 417 -11.96 -21.85 7.25
N CYS A 418 -11.99 -22.20 8.54
CA CYS A 418 -13.13 -21.87 9.40
C CYS A 418 -13.28 -20.37 9.70
N ILE A 419 -12.28 -19.53 9.40
CA ILE A 419 -12.28 -18.09 9.71
C ILE A 419 -12.43 -17.29 8.40
N THR A 420 -13.45 -16.43 8.33
CA THR A 420 -13.73 -15.58 7.16
C THR A 420 -13.87 -14.10 7.55
N PHE A 421 -13.82 -13.22 6.57
CA PHE A 421 -14.23 -11.81 6.65
C PHE A 421 -15.01 -11.37 5.40
N GLY A 422 -15.61 -12.33 4.69
CA GLY A 422 -16.64 -12.07 3.69
C GLY A 422 -17.91 -11.57 4.39
N VAL A 423 -18.31 -10.33 4.13
CA VAL A 423 -19.51 -9.73 4.72
C VAL A 423 -20.63 -9.69 3.68
N SER A 424 -21.86 -10.05 4.04
CA SER A 424 -23.01 -10.05 3.13
C SER A 424 -23.32 -8.68 2.51
N ARG A 425 -22.85 -7.58 3.11
CA ARG A 425 -22.85 -6.21 2.53
C ARG A 425 -22.03 -6.14 1.24
N ASN A 426 -20.89 -6.85 1.17
CA ASN A 426 -20.04 -6.89 -0.01
C ASN A 426 -20.75 -7.59 -1.17
N LEU A 427 -21.45 -8.69 -0.91
CA LEU A 427 -22.26 -9.38 -1.91
C LEU A 427 -23.32 -8.43 -2.50
N GLU A 428 -23.86 -7.53 -1.69
CA GLU A 428 -24.80 -6.50 -2.11
C GLU A 428 -24.10 -5.38 -2.93
N SER A 429 -22.91 -4.89 -2.56
CA SER A 429 -22.10 -4.00 -3.43
C SER A 429 -21.76 -4.64 -4.78
N ILE A 430 -21.32 -5.91 -4.77
CA ILE A 430 -20.98 -6.70 -5.95
C ILE A 430 -22.20 -6.97 -6.85
N LYS A 431 -23.42 -7.01 -6.28
CA LYS A 431 -24.68 -7.06 -7.04
C LYS A 431 -25.07 -5.69 -7.60
N ARG A 432 -24.88 -4.61 -6.83
CA ARG A 432 -25.17 -3.22 -7.22
C ARG A 432 -24.37 -2.74 -8.42
N ARG A 433 -23.23 -3.36 -8.75
CA ARG A 433 -22.48 -3.10 -10.00
C ARG A 433 -23.35 -3.18 -11.27
N LEU A 434 -24.47 -3.92 -11.22
CA LEU A 434 -25.45 -4.10 -12.30
C LEU A 434 -26.70 -3.20 -12.18
N GLN A 435 -26.86 -2.40 -11.11
CA GLN A 435 -28.13 -1.74 -10.76
C GLN A 435 -27.98 -0.26 -10.32
N HIS A 436 -27.50 0.60 -11.22
CA HIS A 436 -27.33 2.06 -11.01
C HIS A 436 -28.65 2.88 -10.84
N ARG A 437 -29.78 2.25 -10.52
CA ARG A 437 -31.15 2.84 -10.54
C ARG A 437 -31.42 3.99 -9.55
N TYR A 438 -30.47 4.34 -8.68
CA TYR A 438 -30.64 5.29 -7.57
C TYR A 438 -29.78 6.56 -7.69
N SER A 439 -29.25 6.86 -8.88
CA SER A 439 -28.41 8.02 -9.15
C SER A 439 -29.05 8.95 -10.19
N PRO A 440 -28.90 10.29 -10.12
CA PRO A 440 -29.36 11.18 -11.19
C PRO A 440 -28.65 10.84 -12.51
N LYS A 441 -29.35 10.96 -13.65
CA LYS A 441 -28.88 10.50 -14.98
C LYS A 441 -27.41 10.84 -15.30
N ASN A 442 -26.93 12.03 -14.92
CA ASN A 442 -25.55 12.46 -15.15
C ASN A 442 -24.51 11.62 -14.37
N MET A 443 -24.82 11.19 -13.14
CA MET A 443 -23.93 10.36 -12.32
C MET A 443 -24.00 8.88 -12.68
N ASP A 444 -25.16 8.37 -13.10
CA ASP A 444 -25.28 7.05 -13.75
C ASP A 444 -24.37 6.98 -14.99
N MET A 445 -24.39 8.03 -15.84
CA MET A 445 -23.47 8.11 -16.97
C MET A 445 -21.99 8.26 -16.55
N THR A 446 -21.68 8.96 -15.44
CA THR A 446 -20.30 8.98 -14.89
C THR A 446 -19.87 7.58 -14.47
N ALA A 447 -20.69 6.85 -13.70
CA ALA A 447 -20.37 5.51 -13.22
C ALA A 447 -20.11 4.53 -14.38
N LYS A 448 -20.92 4.61 -15.44
CA LYS A 448 -20.74 3.81 -16.67
C LYS A 448 -19.42 4.12 -17.39
N VAL A 449 -19.02 5.39 -17.51
CA VAL A 449 -17.71 5.78 -18.06
C VAL A 449 -16.56 5.22 -17.22
N LEU A 450 -16.63 5.34 -15.89
CA LEU A 450 -15.56 4.84 -15.02
C LEU A 450 -15.48 3.30 -15.00
N GLN A 451 -16.62 2.61 -15.07
CA GLN A 451 -16.65 1.15 -15.23
C GLN A 451 -16.11 0.70 -16.61
N ALA A 452 -16.35 1.46 -17.68
CA ALA A 452 -15.78 1.18 -19.01
C ALA A 452 -14.26 1.39 -19.03
N ILE A 453 -13.77 2.49 -18.46
CA ILE A 453 -12.33 2.75 -18.22
C ILE A 453 -11.68 1.53 -17.55
N VAL A 454 -12.24 1.10 -16.42
CA VAL A 454 -11.67 0.00 -15.61
C VAL A 454 -11.74 -1.35 -16.33
N LYS A 455 -12.75 -1.60 -17.17
CA LYS A 455 -12.82 -2.80 -18.01
C LYS A 455 -11.68 -2.88 -19.02
N VAL A 456 -11.38 -1.76 -19.70
CA VAL A 456 -10.30 -1.71 -20.69
C VAL A 456 -8.93 -1.80 -19.99
N ASP A 457 -8.75 -1.09 -18.87
CA ASP A 457 -7.55 -1.19 -18.02
C ASP A 457 -7.31 -2.63 -17.55
N ASN A 458 -8.36 -3.33 -17.11
CA ASN A 458 -8.28 -4.73 -16.67
C ASN A 458 -7.85 -5.65 -17.81
N MET A 459 -8.45 -5.50 -19.00
CA MET A 459 -8.13 -6.29 -20.18
C MET A 459 -6.66 -6.12 -20.56
N GLN A 460 -6.19 -4.88 -20.68
CA GLN A 460 -4.83 -4.53 -21.14
C GLN A 460 -3.73 -4.80 -20.10
N ASN A 461 -4.02 -4.69 -18.80
CA ASN A 461 -2.99 -4.76 -17.75
C ASN A 461 -3.07 -6.01 -16.86
N VAL A 462 -4.26 -6.60 -16.67
CA VAL A 462 -4.41 -7.90 -15.98
C VAL A 462 -4.48 -9.04 -16.99
N GLY A 463 -5.34 -8.92 -18.01
CA GLY A 463 -5.56 -9.94 -19.04
C GLY A 463 -4.30 -10.28 -19.84
N ASP A 464 -3.57 -9.27 -20.30
CA ASP A 464 -2.32 -9.46 -21.06
C ASP A 464 -1.07 -9.68 -20.17
N SER A 465 -1.22 -9.88 -18.84
CA SER A 465 -0.07 -10.07 -17.95
C SER A 465 0.17 -11.53 -17.56
N ASP A 466 1.33 -12.07 -17.93
CA ASP A 466 1.85 -13.39 -17.53
C ASP A 466 1.71 -13.73 -16.02
N ARG A 467 1.69 -12.70 -15.16
CA ARG A 467 1.58 -12.83 -13.69
C ARG A 467 0.14 -12.86 -13.17
N TYR A 468 -0.85 -12.40 -13.95
CA TYR A 468 -2.18 -12.07 -13.42
C TYR A 468 -3.37 -12.45 -14.31
N PHE A 469 -3.14 -12.87 -15.57
CA PHE A 469 -4.21 -13.22 -16.53
C PHE A 469 -5.24 -14.21 -15.97
N THR A 470 -4.81 -15.12 -15.08
CA THR A 470 -5.64 -16.11 -14.39
C THR A 470 -6.71 -15.54 -13.47
N PHE A 471 -6.70 -14.23 -13.20
CA PHE A 471 -7.65 -13.54 -12.33
C PHE A 471 -8.45 -12.44 -13.04
N SER A 472 -8.35 -12.34 -14.38
CA SER A 472 -8.94 -11.24 -15.16
C SER A 472 -10.45 -11.06 -14.91
N ASP A 473 -11.19 -12.14 -14.75
CA ASP A 473 -12.63 -12.12 -14.50
C ASP A 473 -12.94 -11.64 -13.06
N GLU A 474 -12.21 -12.15 -12.06
CA GLU A 474 -12.32 -11.69 -10.67
C GLU A 474 -11.97 -10.21 -10.55
N THR A 475 -10.87 -9.76 -11.14
CA THR A 475 -10.42 -8.37 -11.04
C THR A 475 -11.36 -7.41 -11.75
N GLU A 476 -11.96 -7.80 -12.89
CA GLU A 476 -13.00 -6.98 -13.53
C GLU A 476 -14.22 -6.83 -12.61
N VAL A 477 -14.69 -7.93 -12.03
CA VAL A 477 -15.84 -7.94 -11.11
C VAL A 477 -15.57 -7.08 -9.87
N LEU A 478 -14.38 -7.19 -9.28
CA LEU A 478 -13.97 -6.43 -8.11
C LEU A 478 -13.86 -4.94 -8.43
N ALA A 479 -13.11 -4.58 -9.49
CA ALA A 479 -12.81 -3.20 -9.84
C ALA A 479 -14.06 -2.43 -10.31
N THR A 480 -14.92 -3.06 -11.13
CA THR A 480 -16.19 -2.44 -11.57
C THR A 480 -17.22 -2.29 -10.43
N SER A 481 -17.13 -3.12 -9.39
CA SER A 481 -17.92 -2.94 -8.15
C SER A 481 -17.34 -1.81 -7.29
N LEU A 482 -16.02 -1.80 -7.08
CA LEU A 482 -15.30 -0.87 -6.22
C LEU A 482 -15.50 0.60 -6.63
N ILE A 483 -15.45 0.89 -7.94
CA ILE A 483 -15.70 2.23 -8.51
C ILE A 483 -17.12 2.75 -8.24
N ALA A 484 -18.10 1.85 -8.09
CA ALA A 484 -19.49 2.21 -7.85
C ALA A 484 -19.84 2.35 -6.35
N ASP A 485 -18.98 1.87 -5.45
CA ASP A 485 -19.29 1.72 -4.04
C ASP A 485 -18.94 2.98 -3.22
N LYS A 486 -19.98 3.57 -2.60
CA LYS A 486 -19.86 4.78 -1.77
C LYS A 486 -19.27 4.52 -0.38
N ASP A 487 -19.28 3.26 0.07
CA ASP A 487 -18.76 2.90 1.39
C ASP A 487 -17.22 3.03 1.45
N VAL A 488 -16.53 2.95 0.31
CA VAL A 488 -15.07 3.16 0.20
C VAL A 488 -14.69 4.56 0.65
N ALA A 489 -15.40 5.58 0.15
CA ALA A 489 -15.20 6.97 0.56
C ALA A 489 -15.74 7.21 1.97
N GLU A 490 -17.05 7.05 2.18
CA GLU A 490 -17.71 7.51 3.41
C GLU A 490 -17.35 6.70 4.66
N VAL A 491 -17.19 5.37 4.54
CA VAL A 491 -16.96 4.48 5.69
C VAL A 491 -15.48 4.19 5.90
N HIS A 492 -14.75 3.82 4.84
CA HIS A 492 -13.35 3.44 4.97
C HIS A 492 -12.42 4.66 5.04
N LEU A 493 -12.41 5.53 4.02
CA LEU A 493 -11.47 6.65 3.95
C LEU A 493 -11.64 7.67 5.10
N LYS A 494 -12.84 8.23 5.28
CA LYS A 494 -13.07 9.27 6.30
C LYS A 494 -12.77 8.76 7.71
N SER A 495 -13.18 7.53 8.04
CA SER A 495 -12.92 6.90 9.35
C SER A 495 -11.42 6.72 9.64
N ILE A 496 -10.59 6.52 8.61
CA ILE A 496 -9.17 6.17 8.75
C ILE A 496 -8.29 7.41 8.78
N LEU A 497 -8.64 8.45 8.00
CA LEU A 497 -8.00 9.77 8.10
C LEU A 497 -8.22 10.37 9.50
N LEU A 498 -9.43 10.30 10.05
CA LEU A 498 -9.71 10.70 11.45
C LEU A 498 -8.86 9.91 12.46
N GLN A 499 -8.76 8.59 12.29
CA GLN A 499 -7.96 7.71 13.18
C GLN A 499 -6.45 8.00 13.09
N MET A 500 -5.97 8.59 12.00
CA MET A 500 -4.59 9.08 11.84
C MET A 500 -4.40 10.54 12.27
N ALA A 501 -5.39 11.14 12.95
CA ALA A 501 -5.42 12.55 13.37
C ALA A 501 -5.30 13.56 12.21
N ARG A 502 -6.02 13.33 11.10
CA ARG A 502 -6.25 14.37 10.08
C ARG A 502 -7.47 15.23 10.49
N PRO A 503 -7.42 16.57 10.34
CA PRO A 503 -8.54 17.44 10.68
C PRO A 503 -9.72 17.24 9.70
N PRO A 504 -10.98 17.34 10.18
CA PRO A 504 -12.16 16.97 9.40
C PRO A 504 -12.33 17.84 8.13
N ASP A 505 -12.04 19.13 8.22
CA ASP A 505 -12.22 20.10 7.13
C ASP A 505 -11.40 19.76 5.87
N GLN A 506 -10.29 19.03 6.05
CA GLN A 506 -9.40 18.63 4.97
C GLN A 506 -9.64 17.20 4.45
N ILE A 507 -10.56 16.42 5.06
CA ILE A 507 -10.83 15.03 4.62
C ILE A 507 -11.43 15.00 3.21
N GLU A 508 -12.30 15.94 2.87
CA GLU A 508 -12.91 16.03 1.54
C GLU A 508 -11.86 16.33 0.44
N SER A 509 -10.71 16.92 0.78
CA SER A 509 -9.62 17.20 -0.20
C SER A 509 -8.86 15.95 -0.65
N TYR A 510 -9.00 14.82 0.06
CA TYR A 510 -8.53 13.51 -0.38
C TYR A 510 -9.46 12.87 -1.43
N LEU A 511 -10.69 13.38 -1.59
CA LEU A 511 -11.65 12.86 -2.56
C LEU A 511 -11.39 13.46 -3.94
N VAL A 512 -11.39 12.61 -4.96
CA VAL A 512 -11.33 13.07 -6.35
C VAL A 512 -12.72 13.54 -6.77
N CYS A 513 -12.85 14.86 -6.91
CA CYS A 513 -14.06 15.53 -7.37
C CYS A 513 -14.07 15.75 -8.88
N LEU A 514 -15.27 15.89 -9.46
CA LEU A 514 -15.49 16.37 -10.81
C LEU A 514 -16.30 17.67 -10.80
N SER A 515 -15.98 18.58 -11.73
CA SER A 515 -16.62 19.88 -11.86
C SER A 515 -17.79 19.82 -12.85
N GLN A 516 -19.00 20.12 -12.38
CA GLN A 516 -20.16 20.30 -13.27
C GLN A 516 -20.26 21.75 -13.74
N GLU A 517 -20.28 21.92 -15.07
CA GLU A 517 -20.76 23.15 -15.70
C GLU A 517 -22.24 22.96 -16.06
N SER A 518 -23.07 23.91 -15.62
CA SER A 518 -24.46 24.01 -16.07
C SER A 518 -24.49 24.51 -17.50
N ALA A 519 -25.23 23.82 -18.37
CA ALA A 519 -25.53 24.31 -19.71
C ALA A 519 -26.45 25.53 -19.60
N SER A 520 -25.87 26.73 -19.61
CA SER A 520 -26.59 27.99 -19.44
C SER A 520 -27.25 28.42 -20.75
N THR A 521 -28.46 27.92 -20.99
CA THR A 521 -29.35 28.35 -22.09
C THR A 521 -30.46 29.29 -21.57
N GLU A 522 -30.12 30.18 -20.63
CA GLU A 522 -31.04 31.18 -20.09
C GLU A 522 -30.45 32.60 -20.12
N SER A 523 -31.34 33.58 -20.17
CA SER A 523 -31.07 34.91 -20.75
C SER A 523 -30.19 35.84 -19.90
N PRO A 524 -29.35 36.69 -20.52
CA PRO A 524 -28.40 37.56 -19.82
C PRO A 524 -29.06 38.80 -19.19
N ARG A 525 -29.87 38.63 -18.13
CA ARG A 525 -30.60 39.78 -17.52
C ARG A 525 -30.87 39.74 -16.01
N GLN A 526 -29.96 39.19 -15.19
CA GLN A 526 -29.84 39.54 -13.77
C GLN A 526 -28.41 39.26 -13.25
N ARG A 527 -27.57 40.31 -13.17
CA ARG A 527 -26.24 40.25 -12.51
C ARG A 527 -26.30 41.03 -11.20
N SER A 528 -26.50 40.33 -10.09
CA SER A 528 -26.46 40.92 -8.74
C SER A 528 -26.02 39.88 -7.69
N GLN A 529 -24.73 39.91 -7.36
CA GLN A 529 -24.16 39.47 -6.06
C GLN A 529 -24.59 38.09 -5.52
N GLN A 530 -24.39 37.03 -6.31
CA GLN A 530 -24.02 35.72 -5.77
C GLN A 530 -22.79 35.20 -6.53
N SER A 531 -21.78 34.70 -5.81
CA SER A 531 -20.63 34.03 -6.39
C SER A 531 -21.09 32.67 -6.93
N GLY A 532 -21.05 32.51 -8.26
CA GLY A 532 -21.56 31.32 -8.94
C GLY A 532 -20.74 30.08 -8.63
N SER A 533 -21.15 29.31 -7.60
CA SER A 533 -20.51 28.06 -7.22
C SER A 533 -20.75 26.99 -8.30
N LYS A 534 -19.70 26.71 -9.10
CA LYS A 534 -19.66 25.50 -9.94
C LYS A 534 -19.88 24.30 -9.04
N LYS A 535 -20.95 23.53 -9.26
CA LYS A 535 -21.27 22.37 -8.43
C LYS A 535 -20.22 21.28 -8.67
N GLN A 536 -19.32 21.11 -7.72
CA GLN A 536 -18.42 19.97 -7.65
C GLN A 536 -19.19 18.77 -7.07
N TYR A 537 -18.78 17.56 -7.43
CA TYR A 537 -19.24 16.34 -6.77
C TYR A 537 -18.09 15.34 -6.66
N ALA A 538 -17.96 14.70 -5.50
CA ALA A 538 -17.05 13.59 -5.30
C ALA A 538 -17.48 12.36 -6.13
N LEU A 539 -16.50 11.58 -6.60
CA LEU A 539 -16.77 10.27 -7.20
C LEU A 539 -17.29 9.28 -6.13
N PRO A 540 -18.11 8.28 -6.49
CA PRO A 540 -18.71 7.36 -5.52
C PRO A 540 -17.67 6.70 -4.61
N SER A 541 -16.64 6.10 -5.20
CA SER A 541 -15.53 5.47 -4.48
C SER A 541 -14.52 6.45 -3.86
N GLY A 542 -14.69 7.76 -4.10
CA GLY A 542 -13.76 8.81 -3.69
C GLY A 542 -12.50 8.94 -4.57
N PHE A 543 -12.29 8.08 -5.57
CA PHE A 543 -11.11 8.12 -6.43
C PHE A 543 -11.42 7.96 -7.92
N PHE A 544 -10.49 8.38 -8.77
CA PHE A 544 -10.54 8.19 -10.22
C PHE A 544 -9.59 7.04 -10.65
N PRO A 545 -10.03 6.13 -11.54
CA PRO A 545 -9.18 5.06 -12.07
C PRO A 545 -8.14 5.61 -13.07
N VAL A 546 -6.90 5.75 -12.60
CA VAL A 546 -5.72 6.03 -13.45
C VAL A 546 -5.28 4.74 -14.17
N GLU A 547 -4.55 4.87 -15.27
CA GLU A 547 -3.86 3.75 -15.94
C GLU A 547 -3.19 2.78 -14.94
N LYS A 548 -3.35 1.47 -15.17
CA LYS A 548 -2.87 0.36 -14.33
C LYS A 548 -3.48 0.25 -12.94
N CYS A 549 -4.59 0.95 -12.64
CA CYS A 549 -5.25 0.85 -11.34
C CYS A 549 -5.71 -0.58 -10.97
N THR A 550 -6.03 -1.42 -11.97
CA THR A 550 -6.43 -2.82 -11.77
C THR A 550 -5.30 -3.72 -11.26
N LEU A 551 -4.03 -3.35 -11.49
CA LEU A 551 -2.88 -4.03 -10.89
C LEU A 551 -2.78 -3.87 -9.37
N LEU A 552 -3.51 -2.93 -8.75
CA LEU A 552 -3.65 -2.85 -7.30
C LEU A 552 -4.62 -3.89 -6.74
N ILE A 553 -5.37 -4.60 -7.60
CA ILE A 553 -6.42 -5.57 -7.21
C ILE A 553 -5.96 -7.00 -7.49
N ALA A 554 -5.33 -7.28 -8.64
CA ALA A 554 -4.87 -8.63 -9.00
C ALA A 554 -4.00 -9.35 -7.93
N PRO A 555 -3.07 -8.68 -7.20
CA PRO A 555 -2.31 -9.33 -6.14
C PRO A 555 -3.16 -9.81 -4.95
N VAL A 556 -4.37 -9.27 -4.75
CA VAL A 556 -5.30 -9.69 -3.70
C VAL A 556 -5.86 -11.09 -3.96
N CYS A 557 -5.98 -11.49 -5.23
CA CYS A 557 -6.42 -12.83 -5.62
C CYS A 557 -5.41 -13.93 -5.23
N TYR A 558 -4.13 -13.58 -5.08
CA TYR A 558 -3.11 -14.45 -4.46
C TYR A 558 -3.18 -14.51 -2.92
N VAL A 559 -4.02 -13.69 -2.28
CA VAL A 559 -4.18 -13.64 -0.80
C VAL A 559 -5.43 -14.39 -0.33
N THR A 560 -6.50 -14.40 -1.13
CA THR A 560 -7.72 -15.19 -0.86
C THR A 560 -8.40 -15.63 -2.15
N GLY A 561 -8.95 -16.84 -2.16
CA GLY A 561 -9.73 -17.39 -3.27
C GLY A 561 -11.23 -17.08 -3.19
N GLU A 562 -11.73 -16.42 -2.12
CA GLU A 562 -13.15 -16.06 -2.01
C GLU A 562 -13.40 -14.63 -2.50
N ILE A 563 -14.24 -14.45 -3.53
CA ILE A 563 -14.56 -13.15 -4.13
C ILE A 563 -15.09 -12.11 -3.12
N LEU A 564 -15.81 -12.53 -2.08
CA LEU A 564 -16.31 -11.64 -1.02
C LEU A 564 -15.19 -11.10 -0.12
N GLU A 565 -14.14 -11.91 0.10
CA GLU A 565 -12.94 -11.53 0.84
C GLU A 565 -11.96 -10.75 -0.03
N MET A 566 -11.81 -11.11 -1.31
CA MET A 566 -11.07 -10.30 -2.28
C MET A 566 -11.63 -8.87 -2.30
N TYR A 567 -12.96 -8.73 -2.27
CA TYR A 567 -13.61 -7.41 -2.19
C TYR A 567 -13.38 -6.73 -0.83
N SER A 568 -13.51 -7.43 0.30
CA SER A 568 -13.19 -6.86 1.62
C SER A 568 -11.76 -6.31 1.68
N LEU A 569 -10.79 -7.04 1.11
CA LEU A 569 -9.39 -6.61 1.07
C LEU A 569 -9.20 -5.45 0.09
N ALA A 570 -9.72 -5.54 -1.14
CA ALA A 570 -9.57 -4.50 -2.16
C ALA A 570 -10.20 -3.17 -1.70
N SER A 571 -11.42 -3.17 -1.17
CA SER A 571 -12.08 -1.96 -0.68
C SER A 571 -11.35 -1.35 0.52
N ALA A 572 -10.80 -2.17 1.40
CA ALA A 572 -10.02 -1.70 2.53
C ALA A 572 -8.61 -1.21 2.14
N PHE A 573 -7.93 -1.85 1.19
CA PHE A 573 -6.67 -1.38 0.61
C PHE A 573 -6.86 -0.01 -0.06
N PHE A 574 -7.87 0.12 -0.91
CA PHE A 574 -8.19 1.39 -1.56
C PHE A 574 -8.64 2.45 -0.55
N GLY A 575 -9.45 2.12 0.45
CA GLY A 575 -9.90 3.06 1.47
C GLY A 575 -8.85 3.52 2.48
N GLN A 576 -7.73 2.79 2.65
CA GLN A 576 -6.75 3.04 3.72
C GLN A 576 -5.34 3.42 3.22
N LEU A 577 -4.93 2.89 2.07
CA LEU A 577 -3.59 3.07 1.50
C LEU A 577 -3.67 3.77 0.15
N TRP A 578 -4.34 3.17 -0.84
CA TRP A 578 -4.20 3.62 -2.23
C TRP A 578 -4.93 4.93 -2.53
N CYS A 579 -6.05 5.22 -1.85
CA CYS A 579 -6.73 6.53 -1.84
C CYS A 579 -5.76 7.70 -1.65
N ARG A 580 -4.81 7.56 -0.71
CA ARG A 580 -3.82 8.58 -0.35
C ARG A 580 -2.79 8.83 -1.47
N LEU A 581 -2.91 8.16 -2.62
CA LEU A 581 -2.09 8.36 -3.82
C LEU A 581 -2.91 8.76 -5.08
N GLN A 582 -4.25 8.66 -5.09
CA GLN A 582 -5.07 8.84 -6.32
C GLN A 582 -5.24 10.30 -6.80
N GLY A 583 -4.35 11.21 -6.39
CA GLY A 583 -4.37 12.62 -6.74
C GLY A 583 -3.33 13.42 -5.94
N PRO A 584 -3.31 14.76 -6.07
CA PRO A 584 -2.39 15.63 -5.32
C PRO A 584 -2.70 15.70 -3.81
N THR A 585 -2.28 14.66 -3.09
CA THR A 585 -2.42 14.49 -1.63
C THR A 585 -1.11 14.83 -0.89
N PRO A 586 -1.15 15.13 0.42
CA PRO A 586 0.05 15.32 1.24
C PRO A 586 0.99 14.11 1.16
N GLU A 587 0.47 12.90 1.34
CA GLU A 587 1.25 11.66 1.26
C GLU A 587 1.93 11.45 -0.11
N LEU A 588 1.28 11.76 -1.23
CA LEU A 588 1.90 11.66 -2.56
C LEU A 588 3.02 12.69 -2.75
N ALA A 589 2.81 13.93 -2.29
CA ALA A 589 3.82 14.99 -2.36
C ALA A 589 5.06 14.64 -1.50
N GLN A 590 4.86 14.16 -0.27
CA GLN A 590 5.95 13.64 0.56
C GLN A 590 6.70 12.49 -0.13
N CYS A 591 5.98 11.57 -0.79
CA CYS A 591 6.62 10.49 -1.53
C CYS A 591 7.50 11.01 -2.67
N CYS A 592 7.04 12.01 -3.42
CA CYS A 592 7.83 12.65 -4.48
C CYS A 592 9.12 13.27 -3.94
N TRP A 593 9.05 14.02 -2.84
CA TRP A 593 10.23 14.68 -2.25
C TRP A 593 11.20 13.70 -1.60
N ILE A 594 10.72 12.66 -0.92
CA ILE A 594 11.56 11.58 -0.37
C ILE A 594 12.28 10.84 -1.51
N PHE A 595 11.59 10.54 -2.63
CA PHE A 595 12.21 9.91 -3.78
C PHE A 595 13.32 10.78 -4.37
N GLU A 596 13.03 12.05 -4.69
CA GLU A 596 14.01 12.99 -5.27
C GLU A 596 15.23 13.14 -4.35
N SER A 597 15.01 13.34 -3.04
CA SER A 597 16.10 13.49 -2.06
C SER A 597 17.01 12.25 -1.99
N LEU A 598 16.44 11.04 -2.02
CA LEU A 598 17.21 9.79 -1.99
C LEU A 598 17.90 9.50 -3.34
N ALA A 599 17.21 9.72 -4.45
CA ALA A 599 17.74 9.48 -5.79
C ALA A 599 18.91 10.44 -6.10
N VAL A 600 18.76 11.74 -5.82
CA VAL A 600 19.86 12.71 -5.96
C VAL A 600 21.01 12.37 -5.03
N ARG A 601 20.75 12.05 -3.75
CA ARG A 601 21.80 11.73 -2.78
C ARG A 601 22.71 10.57 -3.21
N PHE A 602 22.15 9.52 -3.79
CA PHE A 602 22.90 8.29 -4.10
C PHE A 602 23.20 8.07 -5.59
N ALA A 603 22.55 8.82 -6.49
CA ALA A 603 22.67 8.64 -7.93
C ALA A 603 22.61 9.97 -8.71
N ALA A 604 23.12 11.08 -8.15
CA ALA A 604 23.17 12.39 -8.81
C ALA A 604 23.63 12.38 -10.29
N PRO A 605 24.66 11.61 -10.72
CA PRO A 605 25.05 11.56 -12.13
C PRO A 605 23.96 10.97 -13.03
N ALA A 606 23.33 9.86 -12.62
CA ALA A 606 22.18 9.27 -13.32
C ALA A 606 20.96 10.21 -13.33
N CYS A 607 20.67 10.90 -12.21
CA CYS A 607 19.59 11.90 -12.16
C CYS A 607 19.83 13.06 -13.13
N LEU A 608 21.07 13.58 -13.19
CA LEU A 608 21.46 14.64 -14.11
C LEU A 608 21.36 14.18 -15.56
N HIS A 609 21.86 12.98 -15.87
CA HIS A 609 21.82 12.40 -17.22
C HIS A 609 20.38 12.17 -17.70
N ALA A 610 19.56 11.51 -16.89
CA ALA A 610 18.15 11.26 -17.19
C ALA A 610 17.37 12.57 -17.41
N THR A 611 17.59 13.57 -16.55
CA THR A 611 16.87 14.86 -16.62
C THR A 611 17.35 15.76 -17.76
N ARG A 612 18.66 15.83 -18.04
CA ARG A 612 19.24 16.82 -18.96
C ARG A 612 19.60 16.27 -20.35
N VAL A 613 20.03 15.00 -20.43
CA VAL A 613 20.34 14.33 -21.71
C VAL A 613 19.11 13.59 -22.21
N LEU A 614 18.54 12.67 -21.41
CA LEU A 614 17.41 11.84 -21.83
C LEU A 614 16.04 12.53 -21.76
N ARG A 615 15.99 13.72 -21.13
CA ARG A 615 14.78 14.55 -20.91
C ARG A 615 13.63 13.81 -20.21
N TYR A 616 13.95 12.81 -19.40
CA TYR A 616 13.01 11.99 -18.66
C TYR A 616 13.38 11.99 -17.16
N PRO A 617 12.80 12.87 -16.34
CA PRO A 617 13.13 12.96 -14.91
C PRO A 617 12.81 11.65 -14.17
N PRO A 618 13.70 11.13 -13.30
CA PRO A 618 13.48 9.87 -12.60
C PRO A 618 12.17 9.78 -11.79
N LEU A 619 11.67 10.91 -11.27
CA LEU A 619 10.40 10.95 -10.53
C LEU A 619 9.20 10.51 -11.37
N ARG A 620 9.18 10.77 -12.69
CA ARG A 620 8.10 10.34 -13.59
C ARG A 620 8.00 8.82 -13.64
N LEU A 621 9.14 8.14 -13.72
CA LEU A 621 9.23 6.67 -13.63
C LEU A 621 8.84 6.16 -12.23
N ALA A 622 9.35 6.78 -11.18
CA ALA A 622 9.05 6.40 -9.81
C ALA A 622 7.55 6.52 -9.48
N LEU A 623 6.87 7.55 -9.98
CA LEU A 623 5.44 7.75 -9.75
C LEU A 623 4.62 6.58 -10.31
N ARG A 624 4.94 6.06 -11.50
CA ARG A 624 4.25 4.89 -12.08
C ARG A 624 4.37 3.64 -11.20
N TRP A 625 5.53 3.41 -10.59
CA TRP A 625 5.72 2.31 -9.64
C TRP A 625 4.96 2.53 -8.32
N MET A 626 4.97 3.75 -7.78
CA MET A 626 4.26 4.07 -6.53
C MET A 626 2.74 3.98 -6.71
N MET A 627 2.20 4.47 -7.85
CA MET A 627 0.78 4.40 -8.20
C MET A 627 0.27 2.96 -8.40
N THR A 628 1.11 2.08 -8.93
CA THR A 628 0.79 0.65 -9.11
C THR A 628 1.15 -0.22 -7.90
N GLY A 629 1.60 0.38 -6.79
CA GLY A 629 2.04 -0.37 -5.60
C GLY A 629 3.19 -1.35 -5.89
N PHE A 630 3.98 -1.10 -6.94
CA PHE A 630 5.00 -1.94 -7.56
C PHE A 630 4.50 -3.20 -8.30
N ALA A 631 3.18 -3.40 -8.44
CA ALA A 631 2.62 -4.59 -9.08
C ALA A 631 2.96 -4.73 -10.57
N ASP A 632 3.24 -3.61 -11.24
CA ASP A 632 3.66 -3.56 -12.65
C ASP A 632 5.05 -4.17 -12.89
N ILE A 633 5.97 -4.11 -11.91
CA ILE A 633 7.37 -4.55 -12.11
C ILE A 633 7.83 -5.72 -11.23
N LEU A 634 7.22 -5.95 -10.06
CA LEU A 634 7.64 -7.02 -9.16
C LEU A 634 7.01 -8.39 -9.50
N GLU A 635 7.68 -9.44 -9.06
CA GLU A 635 7.10 -10.78 -8.93
C GLU A 635 6.05 -10.81 -7.81
N PRO A 636 4.92 -11.51 -7.94
CA PRO A 636 3.87 -11.54 -6.91
C PRO A 636 4.36 -11.93 -5.51
N THR A 637 5.39 -12.78 -5.41
CA THR A 637 5.98 -13.16 -4.11
C THR A 637 6.76 -12.01 -3.46
N GLU A 638 7.53 -11.25 -4.24
CA GLU A 638 8.29 -10.09 -3.73
C GLU A 638 7.40 -8.86 -3.51
N LEU A 639 6.38 -8.70 -4.36
CA LEU A 639 5.32 -7.72 -4.21
C LEU A 639 4.55 -7.92 -2.91
N LEU A 640 4.05 -9.13 -2.65
CA LEU A 640 3.36 -9.44 -1.40
C LEU A 640 4.31 -9.36 -0.20
N SER A 641 5.61 -9.67 -0.34
CA SER A 641 6.59 -9.40 0.72
C SER A 641 6.84 -7.91 0.96
N LEU A 642 6.67 -7.03 -0.04
CA LEU A 642 6.71 -5.59 0.13
C LEU A 642 5.42 -5.08 0.79
N TRP A 643 4.25 -5.60 0.39
CA TRP A 643 2.96 -5.27 0.97
C TRP A 643 2.81 -5.77 2.41
N ASP A 644 3.40 -6.91 2.76
CA ASP A 644 3.55 -7.38 4.15
C ASP A 644 4.26 -6.29 4.99
N ILE A 645 5.39 -5.76 4.49
CA ILE A 645 6.14 -4.70 5.18
C ILE A 645 5.34 -3.39 5.22
N LEU A 646 4.69 -2.99 4.12
CA LEU A 646 3.87 -1.78 4.07
C LEU A 646 2.74 -1.82 5.09
N LEU A 647 1.96 -2.90 5.12
CA LEU A 647 0.87 -3.11 6.08
C LEU A 647 1.38 -3.13 7.53
N SER A 648 2.59 -3.63 7.77
CA SER A 648 3.17 -3.61 9.11
C SER A 648 3.38 -2.20 9.66
N TYR A 649 3.79 -1.26 8.81
CA TYR A 649 3.96 0.14 9.17
C TYR A 649 2.64 0.91 9.13
N HIS A 650 1.69 0.52 8.28
CA HIS A 650 0.32 1.05 8.28
C HIS A 650 -0.40 0.77 9.60
N VAL A 651 -0.23 -0.44 10.15
CA VAL A 651 -0.76 -0.80 11.48
C VAL A 651 -0.10 -0.01 12.62
N GLU A 652 1.17 0.37 12.48
CA GLU A 652 1.84 1.22 13.47
C GLU A 652 1.45 2.71 13.31
N GLU A 653 1.26 3.20 12.08
CA GLU A 653 0.71 4.53 11.75
C GLU A 653 -0.70 4.70 12.35
N VAL A 654 -1.62 3.80 11.99
CA VAL A 654 -3.08 3.85 12.29
C VAL A 654 -3.43 3.53 13.75
N PHE A 655 -2.48 3.02 14.56
CA PHE A 655 -2.67 2.79 16.00
C PHE A 655 -1.73 3.60 16.90
N SER A 656 -1.05 4.61 16.35
CA SER A 656 -0.12 5.48 17.10
C SER A 656 -0.80 6.57 17.94
N GLY A 657 -1.88 7.18 17.42
CA GLY A 657 -2.45 8.42 17.94
C GLY A 657 -1.63 9.68 17.69
N HIS A 658 -0.42 9.57 17.12
CA HIS A 658 0.45 10.70 16.84
C HIS A 658 1.26 10.39 15.57
N THR A 659 0.70 10.74 14.41
CA THR A 659 1.32 10.49 13.08
C THR A 659 2.09 11.73 12.60
N ALA A 660 3.16 11.52 11.82
CA ALA A 660 4.04 12.60 11.38
C ALA A 660 3.32 13.75 10.65
N LEU A 661 2.24 13.45 9.91
CA LEU A 661 1.43 14.46 9.22
C LEU A 661 0.42 15.18 10.15
N GLY A 662 0.12 14.64 11.33
CA GLY A 662 -0.71 15.27 12.37
C GLY A 662 0.06 16.20 13.31
N THR A 663 1.36 15.96 13.52
CA THR A 663 2.27 16.85 14.26
C THR A 663 2.46 18.18 13.52
N SER A 664 2.71 19.29 14.22
CA SER A 664 2.94 20.62 13.61
C SER A 664 4.41 20.88 13.24
N LEU A 665 4.64 21.77 12.26
CA LEU A 665 5.99 22.15 11.81
C LEU A 665 6.87 22.67 12.97
N GLN A 666 6.29 23.49 13.85
CA GLN A 666 6.99 24.03 15.02
C GLN A 666 7.28 22.95 16.08
N GLU A 667 6.44 21.91 16.21
CA GLU A 667 6.71 20.82 17.14
C GLU A 667 7.88 19.94 16.67
N PHE A 668 7.97 19.62 15.38
CA PHE A 668 9.17 18.96 14.81
C PHE A 668 10.45 19.74 15.08
N ALA A 669 10.44 21.06 14.86
CA ALA A 669 11.60 21.92 15.14
C ALA A 669 12.03 21.88 16.63
N ARG A 670 11.08 21.71 17.56
CA ARG A 670 11.34 21.56 19.01
C ARG A 670 11.80 20.15 19.43
N MET A 671 11.64 19.14 18.57
CA MET A 671 12.08 17.76 18.87
C MET A 671 13.60 17.61 18.73
N HIS A 672 14.25 18.48 17.95
CA HIS A 672 15.72 18.57 17.90
C HIS A 672 16.30 19.01 19.25
N GLY A 673 16.72 18.02 20.05
CA GLY A 673 17.48 18.23 21.30
C GLY A 673 16.89 17.59 22.56
N SER A 674 15.76 16.88 22.48
CA SER A 674 15.14 16.21 23.63
C SER A 674 14.78 14.76 23.35
N GLN A 675 14.80 13.89 24.36
CA GLN A 675 14.42 12.47 24.25
C GLN A 675 12.89 12.27 24.18
N ARG A 676 12.22 13.01 23.30
CA ARG A 676 10.78 12.80 23.01
C ARG A 676 10.60 11.60 22.08
N VAL A 677 9.44 10.95 22.19
CA VAL A 677 9.03 9.85 21.30
C VAL A 677 8.71 10.44 19.93
N LEU A 678 9.39 9.97 18.88
CA LEU A 678 9.10 10.36 17.50
C LEU A 678 7.66 9.99 17.11
N PRO A 679 6.97 10.80 16.29
CA PRO A 679 5.66 10.43 15.75
C PRO A 679 5.76 9.18 14.87
N ALA A 680 4.66 8.46 14.66
CA ALA A 680 4.66 7.33 13.75
C ALA A 680 4.92 7.79 12.29
N PRO A 681 5.79 7.08 11.54
CA PRO A 681 6.04 7.38 10.14
C PRO A 681 4.79 7.12 9.31
N CYS A 682 4.64 7.82 8.18
CA CYS A 682 3.66 7.40 7.19
C CYS A 682 4.13 6.09 6.54
N ALA A 683 3.26 5.08 6.47
CA ALA A 683 3.61 3.79 5.88
C ALA A 683 4.01 3.91 4.42
N LEU A 684 3.35 4.81 3.68
CA LEU A 684 3.56 5.04 2.25
C LEU A 684 4.96 5.56 1.92
N TRP A 685 5.72 6.10 2.89
CA TRP A 685 7.13 6.46 2.70
C TRP A 685 8.03 5.25 2.35
N LEU A 686 7.59 4.01 2.54
CA LEU A 686 8.28 2.83 2.02
C LEU A 686 8.30 2.77 0.48
N LEU A 687 7.29 3.34 -0.18
CA LEU A 687 7.18 3.34 -1.64
C LEU A 687 8.30 4.16 -2.32
N PRO A 688 8.58 5.43 -1.97
CA PRO A 688 9.69 6.18 -2.55
C PRO A 688 11.07 5.61 -2.15
N ILE A 689 11.21 5.00 -0.97
CA ILE A 689 12.45 4.30 -0.57
C ILE A 689 12.65 3.09 -1.49
N MET A 690 11.60 2.31 -1.80
CA MET A 690 11.67 1.19 -2.73
C MET A 690 11.99 1.65 -4.17
N ALA A 691 11.33 2.71 -4.64
CA ALA A 691 11.59 3.30 -5.96
C ALA A 691 13.03 3.82 -6.09
N ALA A 692 13.52 4.58 -5.09
CA ALA A 692 14.90 5.03 -5.04
C ALA A 692 15.88 3.85 -4.97
N SER A 693 15.55 2.78 -4.25
CA SER A 693 16.39 1.57 -4.18
C SER A 693 16.54 0.89 -5.55
N ILE A 694 15.46 0.83 -6.35
CA ILE A 694 15.47 0.26 -7.70
C ILE A 694 16.24 1.17 -8.68
N PHE A 695 15.99 2.49 -8.62
CA PHE A 695 16.69 3.45 -9.48
C PHE A 695 18.20 3.47 -9.20
N VAL A 696 18.60 3.61 -7.92
CA VAL A 696 20.02 3.62 -7.51
C VAL A 696 20.72 2.30 -7.86
N TYR A 697 20.04 1.15 -7.71
CA TYR A 697 20.59 -0.15 -8.11
C TYR A 697 20.89 -0.26 -9.61
N ARG A 698 20.14 0.46 -10.48
CA ARG A 698 20.35 0.49 -11.94
C ARG A 698 21.02 1.77 -12.45
N ALA A 699 21.35 2.74 -11.60
CA ALA A 699 21.92 4.03 -11.97
C ALA A 699 23.19 3.94 -12.86
N PRO A 700 24.17 3.04 -12.61
CA PRO A 700 25.35 2.89 -13.48
C PRO A 700 25.07 2.35 -14.88
N LEU A 701 23.82 1.93 -15.17
CA LEU A 701 23.31 1.57 -16.49
C LEU A 701 22.55 2.75 -17.12
N VAL A 702 21.76 3.50 -16.32
CA VAL A 702 21.07 4.72 -16.75
C VAL A 702 22.07 5.74 -17.30
N GLU A 703 23.21 5.93 -16.64
CA GLU A 703 24.34 6.78 -17.09
C GLU A 703 24.93 6.43 -18.46
N ARG A 704 24.59 5.25 -19.02
CA ARG A 704 25.09 4.76 -20.32
C ARG A 704 24.05 4.85 -21.43
N CYS A 705 22.78 5.07 -21.09
CA CYS A 705 21.70 5.11 -22.07
C CYS A 705 21.83 6.32 -23.00
N ALA A 706 21.50 6.15 -24.27
CA ALA A 706 21.43 7.21 -25.27
C ALA A 706 20.01 7.82 -25.40
N SER A 707 18.96 7.06 -25.05
CA SER A 707 17.56 7.52 -25.09
C SER A 707 16.79 7.23 -23.79
N SER A 708 15.66 7.92 -23.62
CA SER A 708 14.68 7.64 -22.56
C SER A 708 14.05 6.25 -22.70
N GLU A 709 13.80 5.79 -23.94
CA GLU A 709 13.31 4.45 -24.24
C GLU A 709 14.28 3.36 -23.75
N GLU A 710 15.58 3.51 -24.03
CA GLU A 710 16.61 2.58 -23.54
C GLU A 710 16.64 2.55 -22.01
N MET A 711 16.56 3.73 -21.38
CA MET A 711 16.43 3.83 -19.91
C MET A 711 15.17 3.11 -19.40
N LEU A 712 14.02 3.26 -20.05
CA LEU A 712 12.78 2.58 -19.63
C LEU A 712 12.88 1.06 -19.80
N ILE A 713 13.54 0.58 -20.86
CA ILE A 713 13.81 -0.85 -21.09
C ILE A 713 14.67 -1.44 -19.97
N LEU A 714 15.59 -0.67 -19.36
CA LEU A 714 16.32 -1.12 -18.15
C LEU A 714 15.40 -1.42 -16.95
N PHE A 715 14.13 -0.98 -16.95
CA PHE A 715 13.22 -1.11 -15.81
C PHE A 715 12.00 -2.01 -16.05
N THR A 716 11.77 -2.50 -17.27
CA THR A 716 10.62 -3.40 -17.58
C THR A 716 10.66 -4.73 -16.81
N THR A 717 11.84 -5.33 -16.67
CA THR A 717 12.00 -6.64 -16.02
C THR A 717 12.46 -6.49 -14.56
N GLY A 718 11.61 -6.97 -13.64
CA GLY A 718 11.87 -6.94 -12.19
C GLY A 718 12.08 -8.30 -11.52
N HIS A 719 12.11 -9.41 -12.26
CA HIS A 719 12.20 -10.78 -11.70
C HIS A 719 13.42 -11.05 -10.79
N HIS A 720 14.48 -10.24 -10.90
CA HIS A 720 15.68 -10.33 -10.06
C HIS A 720 15.69 -9.35 -8.86
N LEU A 721 14.70 -8.45 -8.76
CA LEU A 721 14.60 -7.48 -7.68
C LEU A 721 14.16 -8.21 -6.39
N ARG A 722 14.94 -8.04 -5.31
CA ARG A 722 14.63 -8.60 -3.99
C ARG A 722 14.31 -7.44 -3.05
N CYS A 723 13.05 -7.29 -2.66
CA CYS A 723 12.56 -6.03 -2.07
C CYS A 723 13.27 -5.68 -0.76
N ARG A 724 13.32 -6.62 0.19
CA ARG A 724 13.95 -6.39 1.50
C ARG A 724 15.46 -6.13 1.41
N PRO A 725 16.28 -6.89 0.65
CA PRO A 725 17.69 -6.55 0.42
C PRO A 725 17.91 -5.17 -0.21
N LEU A 726 17.06 -4.76 -1.16
CA LEU A 726 17.17 -3.44 -1.80
C LEU A 726 16.88 -2.29 -0.80
N LEU A 727 15.77 -2.39 -0.05
CA LEU A 727 15.43 -1.45 1.03
C LEU A 727 16.55 -1.39 2.09
N GLN A 728 17.07 -2.54 2.50
CA GLN A 728 18.17 -2.64 3.46
C GLN A 728 19.47 -2.02 2.94
N HIS A 729 19.75 -2.19 1.65
CA HIS A 729 20.93 -1.62 1.02
C HIS A 729 20.86 -0.09 1.02
N LEU A 730 19.79 0.50 0.46
CA LEU A 730 19.64 1.95 0.39
C LEU A 730 19.59 2.59 1.79
N LEU A 731 18.81 2.00 2.71
CA LEU A 731 18.70 2.54 4.06
C LEU A 731 19.99 2.41 4.86
N PHE A 732 20.68 1.27 4.85
CA PHE A 732 21.71 0.98 5.88
C PHE A 732 23.12 0.65 5.35
N MET A 733 23.30 0.44 4.04
CA MET A 733 24.58 0.01 3.48
C MET A 733 25.16 0.98 2.43
N ALA A 734 24.31 1.71 1.72
CA ALA A 734 24.69 2.79 0.84
C ALA A 734 25.33 3.94 1.66
N LYS A 735 26.37 4.55 1.08
CA LYS A 735 27.20 5.59 1.71
C LYS A 735 26.98 6.92 1.03
#